data_AF-A0A2V7EUT4-F1
#
_entry.id   AF-A0A2V7EUT4-F1
#
_cell.length_a   1.000
_cell.length_b   1.000
_cell.length_c   1.000
_cell.angle_alpha   90.00
_cell.angle_beta   90.00
_cell.angle_gamma   90.00
#
_symmetry.space_group_name_H-M   'P 1'
#
loop_
_entity.id
_entity.type
_entity.pdbx_description
1 polymer ?
#
loop_
_entity_poly.entity_id
_entity_poly.type
_entity_poly.pdbx_seq_one_letter_code
_entity_poly.pdbx_strand_id
1 'polypeptide(L)'
;MAREYPRTGGGSSPACHRRSDVSRAAELTPWSSARDRSVDDLDLVLLHPFDPRSCDLDKLEVESRLLAGLERRLRGRCGGRAQKLALGVKSLSGELDPSQSDIGDVLHRTHDVEMARGTDIHSGLHPGLTVGALDLDFDLLLKVGGEGSREAAEYHEPRDQPCHARPHAYPPSFLVYCVSQIESRRASPSRPVTLALTPILRRTSVQMAHRRRVSTSLPRRCPVDGNGHASPAQIRARLTHPVIDADGHWLEYGPVVSEQLRRIGGDRATEGFLSIGRQVRESLSMSVAERRRRRISQEAFWSSPEKNTRDRATAMLPRLLYERLGELGLDFAVLYPTVGLRVPRIADDQTRRATCRAFNILTADYFRDFTDRITPAAVIPVHTPDEAIEELTYCTQQLGFKVAMFGSMVQRPVDAVATADAEAAPFVTWYDTLGLDSEYDYDPLWAKCTELGIAPTFHTGFRRQSPRLSPTNFTYNHIGHFATAGDAVCKALFLGGVTRRFPDLRFAFLEGGVGWACILYADLVGHWEKRNRKALEHTDPRALDRGLLMELARKYGREDIVAALSQRDGWPDPDAVTRTGGLADLDDYSACRIEREEDLRDLFATPFYFGCEADDPMNTWAFDRRVNPFGARLNALFGSDIGHFDVPDMLEVLPEAYELVEDGHITAEDFRDFTFANAVRMWGAGNPGFFNGTVVEKAATAVLAETSIPAGPAAARG
;
A
#
# COMPACT_ATOMS: atom_id res chain seq x y z
N MET A 1 13.11 53.70 45.10
CA MET A 1 12.83 55.09 44.69
C MET A 1 11.77 55.05 43.61
N ALA A 2 10.68 55.79 43.84
CA ALA A 2 9.45 55.80 43.06
C ALA A 2 9.54 56.63 41.77
N ARG A 3 8.64 56.37 40.80
CA ARG A 3 7.68 57.36 40.26
C ARG A 3 6.69 56.76 39.24
N GLU A 4 5.46 56.56 39.73
CA GLU A 4 4.11 56.96 39.24
C GLU A 4 3.82 57.28 37.75
N TYR A 5 2.91 56.48 37.15
CA TYR A 5 1.55 56.76 36.59
C TYR A 5 1.08 58.21 36.26
N PRO A 6 0.11 58.44 35.33
CA PRO A 6 -1.24 57.81 35.36
C PRO A 6 -2.00 57.52 34.03
N ARG A 7 -3.07 56.72 34.21
CA ARG A 7 -4.25 56.53 33.34
C ARG A 7 -5.35 57.56 33.66
N THR A 8 -6.21 57.88 32.68
CA THR A 8 -7.67 58.15 32.78
C THR A 8 -8.27 58.00 31.35
N GLY A 9 -9.36 57.26 31.07
CA GLY A 9 -10.79 57.50 31.40
C GLY A 9 -11.38 58.52 30.39
N GLY A 10 -12.49 58.39 29.67
CA GLY A 10 -13.67 57.53 29.64
C GLY A 10 -14.87 58.39 29.17
N GLY A 11 -15.69 57.90 28.23
CA GLY A 11 -17.09 58.31 28.02
C GLY A 11 -17.40 59.49 27.07
N SER A 12 -18.25 59.24 26.05
CA SER A 12 -19.51 59.98 25.74
C SER A 12 -20.02 59.70 24.30
N SER A 13 -21.23 59.13 24.20
CA SER A 13 -22.20 59.37 23.10
C SER A 13 -23.04 60.63 23.46
N PRO A 14 -24.04 61.14 22.68
CA PRO A 14 -24.67 60.64 21.45
C PRO A 14 -25.06 61.71 20.38
N ALA A 15 -25.72 61.20 19.32
CA ALA A 15 -26.80 61.82 18.52
C ALA A 15 -26.48 62.96 17.54
N CYS A 16 -26.84 62.76 16.26
CA CYS A 16 -28.06 63.36 15.72
C CYS A 16 -28.40 62.93 14.29
N HIS A 17 -29.68 62.52 14.16
CA HIS A 17 -30.62 62.85 13.08
C HIS A 17 -30.53 62.11 11.74
N ARG A 18 -31.64 61.76 11.11
CA ARG A 18 -33.07 61.57 11.48
C ARG A 18 -33.67 60.99 10.19
N ARG A 19 -34.39 59.87 10.30
CA ARG A 19 -35.86 59.78 10.14
C ARG A 19 -36.39 60.30 8.81
N SER A 20 -37.07 59.40 8.10
CA SER A 20 -38.54 59.33 8.14
C SER A 20 -39.02 58.09 7.38
N ASP A 21 -40.17 57.51 7.62
CA ASP A 21 -40.98 57.27 8.81
C ASP A 21 -42.20 56.47 8.30
N VAL A 22 -42.74 55.57 9.14
CA VAL A 22 -44.19 55.31 9.33
C VAL A 22 -44.94 54.51 8.23
N SER A 23 -45.81 53.53 8.50
CA SER A 23 -46.19 52.74 9.69
C SER A 23 -47.34 51.76 9.32
N ARG A 24 -47.45 50.68 10.10
CA ARG A 24 -48.69 50.05 10.65
C ARG A 24 -49.59 49.12 9.79
N ALA A 25 -49.69 47.89 10.34
CA ALA A 25 -50.88 47.20 10.87
C ALA A 25 -51.72 46.24 9.98
N ALA A 26 -51.68 44.96 10.40
CA ALA A 26 -52.75 43.99 10.68
C ALA A 26 -53.81 43.58 9.62
N GLU A 27 -53.85 42.25 9.44
CA GLU A 27 -54.97 41.32 9.15
C GLU A 27 -55.73 41.38 7.81
N LEU A 28 -55.63 40.28 7.03
CA LEU A 28 -56.72 39.42 6.53
C LEU A 28 -56.14 38.28 5.64
N THR A 29 -56.43 37.02 5.96
CA THR A 29 -56.27 35.80 5.10
C THR A 29 -57.58 35.56 4.31
N PRO A 30 -57.71 34.72 3.23
CA PRO A 30 -57.05 33.39 2.99
C PRO A 30 -56.69 32.97 1.53
N TRP A 31 -55.84 31.90 1.42
CA TRP A 31 -55.71 30.86 0.34
C TRP A 31 -55.21 31.30 -1.07
N SER A 32 -54.36 30.58 -1.85
CA SER A 32 -53.87 29.18 -1.83
C SER A 32 -52.64 28.93 -2.76
N SER A 33 -51.90 27.83 -2.48
CA SER A 33 -51.02 26.98 -3.32
C SER A 33 -49.54 27.36 -3.57
N ALA A 34 -48.67 26.47 -3.09
CA ALA A 34 -47.21 26.50 -3.06
C ALA A 34 -46.58 25.66 -4.20
N ARG A 35 -45.27 25.88 -4.34
CA ARG A 35 -44.31 25.41 -5.36
C ARG A 35 -44.08 23.89 -5.33
N ASP A 36 -43.69 23.33 -6.48
CA ASP A 36 -43.21 21.95 -6.62
C ASP A 36 -41.89 21.92 -7.41
N ARG A 37 -40.91 21.15 -6.93
CA ARG A 37 -39.66 20.71 -7.61
C ARG A 37 -39.46 19.25 -7.17
N SER A 38 -39.28 18.33 -8.11
CA SER A 38 -39.02 16.91 -7.82
C SER A 38 -37.84 16.37 -8.62
N VAL A 39 -36.88 15.79 -7.91
CA VAL A 39 -35.98 14.71 -8.33
C VAL A 39 -36.29 13.56 -7.36
N ASP A 40 -36.29 12.30 -7.83
CA ASP A 40 -35.71 11.12 -7.15
C ASP A 40 -36.38 9.77 -7.49
N ASP A 41 -35.49 8.88 -7.93
CA ASP A 41 -35.23 7.52 -7.47
C ASP A 41 -35.98 6.27 -7.96
N LEU A 42 -35.10 5.34 -8.33
CA LEU A 42 -35.25 3.95 -8.72
C LEU A 42 -35.08 3.05 -7.49
N ASP A 43 -35.86 1.96 -7.41
CA ASP A 43 -35.63 0.89 -6.44
C ASP A 43 -34.42 0.01 -6.84
N LEU A 44 -33.47 -0.22 -5.92
CA LEU A 44 -32.45 -1.29 -6.02
C LEU A 44 -32.73 -2.36 -4.96
N VAL A 45 -32.82 -3.63 -5.38
CA VAL A 45 -32.99 -4.79 -4.49
C VAL A 45 -31.63 -5.44 -4.23
N LEU A 46 -31.17 -5.45 -2.98
CA LEU A 46 -29.98 -6.18 -2.53
C LEU A 46 -30.41 -7.50 -1.86
N LEU A 47 -30.09 -8.63 -2.50
CA LEU A 47 -30.24 -9.98 -1.93
C LEU A 47 -28.95 -10.39 -1.22
N HIS A 48 -29.05 -10.79 0.04
CA HIS A 48 -27.93 -11.28 0.86
C HIS A 48 -27.82 -12.80 0.70
N PRO A 49 -26.72 -13.38 0.17
CA PRO A 49 -26.51 -14.82 0.22
C PRO A 49 -25.95 -15.23 1.59
N PHE A 50 -26.58 -16.24 2.18
CA PHE A 50 -26.21 -16.93 3.42
C PHE A 50 -24.87 -17.68 3.27
N ASP A 51 -24.05 -17.70 4.33
CA ASP A 51 -22.89 -18.61 4.47
C ASP A 51 -23.36 -19.94 5.10
N PRO A 52 -23.21 -21.10 4.42
CA PRO A 52 -23.60 -22.39 4.98
C PRO A 52 -22.54 -23.03 5.89
N ARG A 53 -21.54 -22.31 6.41
CA ARG A 53 -20.51 -22.88 7.30
C ARG A 53 -20.40 -22.17 8.65
N SER A 54 -21.45 -22.27 9.47
CA SER A 54 -21.29 -22.19 10.92
C SER A 54 -22.22 -23.21 11.60
N CYS A 55 -21.66 -24.36 11.96
CA CYS A 55 -22.26 -25.23 12.97
C CYS A 55 -21.98 -24.63 14.35
N ASP A 56 -22.73 -23.60 14.71
CA ASP A 56 -22.98 -23.24 16.12
C ASP A 56 -24.27 -22.43 16.15
N LEU A 57 -25.33 -23.06 16.66
CA LEU A 57 -26.62 -22.46 16.89
C LEU A 57 -26.57 -21.78 18.25
N ASP A 58 -26.36 -20.47 18.29
CA ASP A 58 -26.92 -19.63 19.35
C ASP A 58 -27.13 -18.17 18.86
N LYS A 59 -28.42 -17.86 18.66
CA LYS A 59 -29.12 -16.55 18.65
C LYS A 59 -28.50 -15.39 17.84
N LEU A 60 -29.16 -15.08 16.71
CA LEU A 60 -29.07 -13.79 16.03
C LEU A 60 -30.35 -12.99 16.33
N GLU A 61 -30.25 -11.86 17.04
CA GLU A 61 -31.35 -10.90 17.21
C GLU A 61 -31.41 -9.94 16.01
N VAL A 62 -32.62 -9.70 15.50
CA VAL A 62 -32.90 -8.73 14.43
C VAL A 62 -33.74 -7.60 15.02
N GLU A 63 -33.20 -6.39 15.10
CA GLU A 63 -33.97 -5.20 15.44
C GLU A 63 -34.75 -4.69 14.23
N SER A 64 -36.08 -4.58 14.38
CA SER A 64 -37.02 -4.12 13.37
C SER A 64 -37.37 -2.64 13.56
N ARG A 65 -36.75 -1.73 12.80
CA ARG A 65 -37.25 -0.36 12.60
C ARG A 65 -36.89 0.21 11.22
N LEU A 66 -37.81 0.13 10.26
CA LEU A 66 -38.18 1.30 9.43
C LEU A 66 -39.49 1.03 8.68
N LEU A 67 -40.39 2.01 8.72
CA LEU A 67 -41.76 1.97 8.21
C LEU A 67 -42.04 3.33 7.56
N ALA A 68 -42.20 3.39 6.23
CA ALA A 68 -42.88 4.43 5.43
C ALA A 68 -42.66 4.13 3.94
N GLY A 69 -43.57 4.26 2.97
CA GLY A 69 -44.91 4.86 2.92
C GLY A 69 -45.00 5.67 1.62
N LEU A 70 -45.72 5.20 0.60
CA LEU A 70 -45.80 5.81 -0.74
C LEU A 70 -47.23 6.28 -1.06
N GLU A 71 -47.38 7.56 -1.43
CA GLU A 71 -48.63 8.18 -1.91
C GLU A 71 -48.56 8.44 -3.42
N ARG A 72 -49.65 8.17 -4.14
CA ARG A 72 -49.76 8.15 -5.61
C ARG A 72 -50.65 9.30 -6.09
N ARG A 73 -50.25 10.06 -7.12
CA ARG A 73 -51.18 10.91 -7.89
C ARG A 73 -51.05 10.73 -9.40
N LEU A 74 -52.14 10.20 -9.98
CA LEU A 74 -52.43 10.15 -11.41
C LEU A 74 -53.13 11.44 -11.85
N ARG A 75 -52.77 12.00 -13.02
CA ARG A 75 -53.74 12.66 -13.92
C ARG A 75 -53.36 12.44 -15.39
N GLY A 76 -53.91 11.39 -16.00
CA GLY A 76 -54.16 11.35 -17.44
C GLY A 76 -55.66 11.58 -17.69
N ARG A 77 -56.01 12.47 -18.63
CA ARG A 77 -57.38 12.52 -19.17
C ARG A 77 -57.48 11.52 -20.33
N CYS A 78 -58.39 10.56 -20.13
CA CYS A 78 -59.07 9.72 -21.11
C CYS A 78 -58.20 8.74 -21.93
N GLY A 79 -57.97 7.58 -21.33
CA GLY A 79 -57.39 6.38 -21.95
C GLY A 79 -56.61 5.53 -20.94
N GLY A 80 -56.95 4.24 -20.78
CA GLY A 80 -56.13 3.25 -20.05
C GLY A 80 -56.61 2.81 -18.65
N ARG A 81 -56.66 1.47 -18.48
CA ARG A 81 -56.77 0.56 -17.30
C ARG A 81 -57.15 1.04 -15.87
N ALA A 82 -57.93 0.15 -15.26
CA ALA A 82 -57.89 -0.41 -13.88
C ALA A 82 -58.67 0.25 -12.73
N GLN A 83 -59.51 -0.57 -12.08
CA GLN A 83 -59.70 -0.85 -10.62
C GLN A 83 -61.16 -1.32 -10.37
N LYS A 84 -61.48 -2.26 -9.47
CA LYS A 84 -61.24 -2.26 -8.00
C LYS A 84 -61.39 -3.66 -7.35
N LEU A 85 -60.73 -3.84 -6.20
CA LEU A 85 -61.11 -4.74 -5.10
C LEU A 85 -60.99 -3.97 -3.76
N ALA A 86 -61.79 -4.31 -2.76
CA ALA A 86 -62.20 -3.43 -1.65
C ALA A 86 -61.89 -3.96 -0.22
N LEU A 87 -61.51 -3.01 0.65
CA LEU A 87 -61.88 -2.71 2.06
C LEU A 87 -61.80 -3.73 3.23
N GLY A 88 -61.16 -3.26 4.32
CA GLY A 88 -61.78 -3.21 5.67
C GLY A 88 -60.83 -3.24 6.88
N VAL A 89 -60.66 -2.13 7.61
CA VAL A 89 -60.23 -2.13 9.05
C VAL A 89 -61.01 -1.05 9.81
N LYS A 90 -61.48 -1.37 11.03
CA LYS A 90 -62.11 -0.43 11.97
C LYS A 90 -61.67 -0.67 13.43
N SER A 91 -61.22 0.42 14.06
CA SER A 91 -61.18 0.79 15.50
C SER A 91 -60.38 -0.03 16.52
N LEU A 92 -59.45 0.63 17.22
CA LEU A 92 -59.58 0.96 18.66
C LEU A 92 -58.49 1.97 19.12
N SER A 93 -58.91 2.83 20.04
CA SER A 93 -58.22 3.92 20.71
C SER A 93 -58.02 3.58 22.19
N GLY A 94 -56.91 3.96 22.83
CA GLY A 94 -56.80 3.97 24.29
C GLY A 94 -55.39 3.75 24.85
N GLU A 95 -55.02 4.58 25.83
CA GLU A 95 -53.79 4.64 26.61
C GLU A 95 -53.36 3.30 27.24
N LEU A 96 -52.06 2.98 27.21
CA LEU A 96 -51.40 2.17 28.24
C LEU A 96 -49.90 2.54 28.36
N ASP A 97 -49.56 3.16 29.49
CA ASP A 97 -48.25 3.23 30.14
C ASP A 97 -48.55 3.30 31.66
N PRO A 98 -47.69 2.97 32.64
CA PRO A 98 -46.38 2.31 32.66
C PRO A 98 -46.29 1.15 33.69
N SER A 99 -45.09 0.58 33.81
CA SER A 99 -44.46 0.10 35.05
C SER A 99 -44.51 -1.40 35.44
N GLN A 100 -43.30 -1.94 35.44
CA GLN A 100 -42.70 -2.95 36.31
C GLN A 100 -43.05 -4.45 36.20
N SER A 101 -41.92 -5.16 36.07
CA SER A 101 -41.54 -6.43 36.70
C SER A 101 -42.20 -7.72 36.21
N ASP A 102 -41.33 -8.44 35.50
CA ASP A 102 -41.05 -9.87 35.60
C ASP A 102 -42.01 -10.90 35.01
N ILE A 103 -41.31 -11.93 34.48
CA ILE A 103 -41.74 -13.28 34.13
C ILE A 103 -42.13 -13.45 32.65
N GLY A 104 -41.15 -13.91 31.88
CA GLY A 104 -41.34 -14.49 30.56
C GLY A 104 -40.47 -15.74 30.40
N ASP A 105 -40.93 -16.87 30.93
CA ASP A 105 -40.86 -18.16 30.26
C ASP A 105 -42.33 -18.60 30.14
N VAL A 106 -42.84 -19.04 28.98
CA VAL A 106 -42.75 -20.43 28.53
C VAL A 106 -43.37 -20.59 27.12
N LEU A 107 -42.80 -21.55 26.35
CA LEU A 107 -43.32 -22.37 25.23
C LEU A 107 -43.21 -21.87 23.77
N HIS A 108 -42.28 -22.52 23.04
CA HIS A 108 -42.54 -22.95 21.67
C HIS A 108 -42.75 -24.48 21.64
N ARG A 109 -43.85 -24.94 21.03
CA ARG A 109 -43.96 -26.28 20.43
C ARG A 109 -44.40 -26.14 18.98
N THR A 110 -43.71 -26.91 18.15
CA THR A 110 -43.90 -27.32 16.74
C THR A 110 -45.33 -27.29 16.20
N HIS A 111 -45.52 -26.85 14.94
CA HIS A 111 -46.41 -27.48 13.95
C HIS A 111 -45.89 -27.29 12.51
N ASP A 112 -46.15 -28.33 11.73
CA ASP A 112 -45.68 -28.67 10.38
C ASP A 112 -46.23 -27.78 9.25
N VAL A 113 -45.48 -27.65 8.15
CA VAL A 113 -46.04 -27.35 6.82
C VAL A 113 -45.58 -28.42 5.84
N GLU A 114 -46.50 -29.30 5.45
CA GLU A 114 -46.36 -30.22 4.34
C GLU A 114 -46.48 -29.45 3.01
N MET A 115 -45.45 -29.54 2.17
CA MET A 115 -45.51 -29.11 0.77
C MET A 115 -45.94 -30.29 -0.11
N ALA A 116 -47.06 -30.16 -0.80
CA ALA A 116 -47.54 -31.17 -1.74
C ALA A 116 -46.53 -31.37 -2.89
N ARG A 117 -46.24 -32.63 -3.26
CA ARG A 117 -45.43 -32.95 -4.44
C ARG A 117 -46.18 -32.53 -5.70
N GLY A 118 -45.59 -31.63 -6.49
CA GLY A 118 -46.05 -31.31 -7.85
C GLY A 118 -46.25 -29.82 -8.18
N THR A 119 -45.70 -28.88 -7.40
CA THR A 119 -45.83 -27.44 -7.73
C THR A 119 -44.60 -26.94 -8.51
N ASP A 120 -44.79 -26.71 -9.81
CA ASP A 120 -43.81 -26.05 -10.69
C ASP A 120 -43.84 -24.53 -10.48
N ILE A 121 -42.68 -23.92 -10.26
CA ILE A 121 -42.52 -22.45 -10.24
C ILE A 121 -41.51 -22.09 -11.34
N HIS A 122 -42.00 -21.49 -12.43
CA HIS A 122 -41.15 -20.93 -13.47
C HIS A 122 -40.87 -19.44 -13.24
N SER A 123 -39.61 -19.04 -13.39
CA SER A 123 -39.20 -17.63 -13.46
C SER A 123 -39.49 -17.05 -14.84
N GLY A 124 -40.54 -16.26 -14.98
CA GLY A 124 -40.83 -15.52 -16.22
C GLY A 124 -40.00 -14.24 -16.32
N LEU A 125 -38.96 -14.23 -17.15
CA LEU A 125 -38.34 -12.99 -17.65
C LEU A 125 -39.17 -12.45 -18.82
N HIS A 126 -39.54 -11.16 -18.75
CA HIS A 126 -40.40 -10.48 -19.71
C HIS A 126 -39.63 -10.16 -21.01
N PRO A 127 -40.16 -10.44 -22.21
CA PRO A 127 -39.52 -10.07 -23.47
C PRO A 127 -39.68 -8.56 -23.67
N GLY A 128 -38.64 -7.79 -23.41
CA GLY A 128 -38.65 -6.33 -23.51
C GLY A 128 -37.64 -5.58 -22.63
N LEU A 129 -36.85 -6.27 -21.79
CA LEU A 129 -35.73 -5.66 -21.08
C LEU A 129 -34.44 -5.75 -21.93
N THR A 130 -34.00 -4.63 -22.48
CA THR A 130 -32.60 -4.43 -22.90
C THR A 130 -31.86 -3.73 -21.77
N VAL A 131 -30.92 -4.42 -21.13
CA VAL A 131 -29.98 -3.85 -20.16
C VAL A 131 -28.71 -3.49 -20.91
N GLY A 132 -28.35 -2.20 -20.91
CA GLY A 132 -27.08 -1.72 -21.45
C GLY A 132 -25.93 -2.20 -20.56
N ALA A 133 -24.88 -2.73 -21.17
CA ALA A 133 -23.70 -3.22 -20.48
C ALA A 133 -22.99 -2.09 -19.73
N LEU A 134 -22.99 -2.20 -18.40
CA LEU A 134 -21.96 -1.65 -17.53
C LEU A 134 -21.66 -2.74 -16.50
N ASP A 135 -20.37 -3.03 -16.38
CA ASP A 135 -19.78 -4.22 -15.78
C ASP A 135 -20.33 -4.56 -14.39
N LEU A 136 -20.93 -5.74 -14.28
CA LEU A 136 -21.08 -6.46 -13.02
C LEU A 136 -20.70 -7.92 -13.27
N ASP A 137 -19.44 -8.21 -12.95
CA ASP A 137 -18.88 -9.55 -12.83
C ASP A 137 -19.68 -10.33 -11.77
N PHE A 138 -20.52 -11.27 -12.20
CA PHE A 138 -21.13 -12.27 -11.33
C PHE A 138 -20.77 -13.67 -11.82
N ASP A 139 -19.60 -14.11 -11.42
CA ASP A 139 -19.20 -15.51 -11.49
C ASP A 139 -19.59 -16.20 -10.18
N LEU A 140 -20.69 -16.97 -10.16
CA LEU A 140 -20.77 -18.27 -9.47
C LEU A 140 -22.07 -19.06 -9.78
N LEU A 141 -21.89 -20.17 -10.51
CA LEU A 141 -22.52 -21.50 -10.42
C LEU A 141 -23.90 -21.68 -9.76
N LEU A 142 -24.82 -22.34 -10.49
CA LEU A 142 -25.29 -23.69 -10.11
C LEU A 142 -25.90 -24.48 -11.29
N LYS A 143 -25.48 -25.75 -11.33
CA LYS A 143 -25.85 -26.90 -12.19
C LYS A 143 -26.89 -27.69 -11.37
N VAL A 144 -28.00 -28.25 -11.86
CA VAL A 144 -28.17 -29.53 -12.59
C VAL A 144 -29.70 -29.81 -12.67
N GLY A 145 -30.18 -30.39 -13.78
CA GLY A 145 -31.34 -31.32 -13.77
C GLY A 145 -32.36 -31.09 -14.89
N GLY A 146 -32.22 -31.80 -16.03
CA GLY A 146 -33.24 -32.72 -16.56
C GLY A 146 -34.33 -31.99 -17.35
N GLU A 147 -34.42 -32.09 -18.67
CA GLU A 147 -35.00 -33.23 -19.39
C GLU A 147 -34.53 -33.24 -20.85
N GLY A 148 -34.54 -34.45 -21.44
CA GLY A 148 -33.87 -34.74 -22.69
C GLY A 148 -34.55 -34.25 -23.96
N SER A 149 -33.76 -34.13 -25.00
CA SER A 149 -34.11 -34.69 -26.29
C SER A 149 -32.85 -35.22 -26.94
N ARG A 150 -32.91 -36.50 -27.32
CA ARG A 150 -31.99 -37.13 -28.26
C ARG A 150 -32.23 -36.47 -29.61
N GLU A 151 -31.17 -36.05 -30.29
CA GLU A 151 -31.01 -36.33 -31.70
C GLU A 151 -29.52 -36.31 -32.05
N ALA A 152 -29.08 -37.43 -32.61
CA ALA A 152 -27.72 -37.67 -33.04
C ALA A 152 -27.50 -37.01 -34.40
N ALA A 153 -26.35 -36.35 -34.55
CA ALA A 153 -25.74 -36.14 -35.85
C ALA A 153 -24.23 -36.32 -35.68
N GLU A 154 -23.75 -37.46 -36.17
CA GLU A 154 -22.35 -37.77 -36.41
C GLU A 154 -21.71 -36.69 -37.29
N TYR A 155 -20.52 -36.19 -36.97
CA TYR A 155 -19.59 -35.73 -37.99
C TYR A 155 -18.13 -35.89 -37.56
N HIS A 156 -17.36 -36.43 -38.49
CA HIS A 156 -15.98 -36.91 -38.38
C HIS A 156 -14.93 -35.79 -38.21
N GLU A 157 -13.94 -36.01 -37.34
CA GLU A 157 -12.60 -35.42 -37.47
C GLU A 157 -11.81 -36.14 -38.58
N PRO A 158 -10.92 -35.41 -39.27
CA PRO A 158 -9.63 -35.97 -39.65
C PRO A 158 -8.46 -35.17 -39.03
N ARG A 159 -7.59 -35.91 -38.35
CA ARG A 159 -6.21 -35.51 -38.04
C ARG A 159 -5.29 -35.82 -39.22
N ASP A 160 -4.23 -35.00 -39.35
CA ASP A 160 -2.93 -35.17 -40.02
C ASP A 160 -2.62 -33.89 -40.85
N GLN A 161 -1.47 -33.18 -40.79
CA GLN A 161 -0.15 -33.37 -40.17
C GLN A 161 0.67 -32.02 -40.29
N PRO A 162 2.00 -31.92 -40.03
CA PRO A 162 2.61 -30.91 -39.14
C PRO A 162 3.48 -29.83 -39.83
N CYS A 163 3.76 -28.70 -39.14
CA CYS A 163 5.10 -28.05 -39.19
C CYS A 163 5.29 -26.85 -38.21
N HIS A 164 6.36 -26.96 -37.42
CA HIS A 164 7.29 -25.95 -36.88
C HIS A 164 6.86 -24.47 -36.72
N ALA A 165 6.81 -23.98 -35.48
CA ALA A 165 7.26 -22.63 -35.10
C ALA A 165 7.63 -22.55 -33.61
N ARG A 166 8.62 -21.70 -33.32
CA ARG A 166 9.37 -21.51 -32.06
C ARG A 166 8.50 -20.93 -30.92
N PRO A 167 8.75 -21.24 -29.64
CA PRO A 167 8.04 -20.59 -28.54
C PRO A 167 8.69 -19.24 -28.19
N HIS A 168 7.94 -18.16 -28.39
CA HIS A 168 8.17 -16.90 -27.67
C HIS A 168 7.49 -17.02 -26.30
N ALA A 169 8.28 -16.82 -25.25
CA ALA A 169 7.83 -16.83 -23.88
C ALA A 169 6.99 -15.58 -23.57
N TYR A 170 5.72 -15.79 -23.24
CA TYR A 170 4.92 -14.86 -22.44
C TYR A 170 4.82 -15.45 -21.02
N PRO A 171 4.87 -14.64 -19.95
CA PRO A 171 4.75 -15.14 -18.59
C PRO A 171 3.31 -15.63 -18.32
N PRO A 172 3.12 -16.80 -17.69
CA PRO A 172 1.79 -17.32 -17.40
C PRO A 172 1.21 -16.62 -16.16
N SER A 173 0.05 -15.98 -16.35
CA SER A 173 -0.91 -15.71 -15.30
C SER A 173 -1.41 -17.05 -14.73
N PHE A 174 -1.13 -17.30 -13.46
CA PHE A 174 -1.62 -18.49 -12.75
C PHE A 174 -3.12 -18.37 -12.51
N LEU A 175 -3.89 -19.24 -13.16
CA LEU A 175 -5.26 -19.60 -12.76
C LEU A 175 -5.32 -21.13 -12.75
N VAL A 176 -5.13 -21.71 -11.56
CA VAL A 176 -5.21 -23.16 -11.34
C VAL A 176 -6.68 -23.54 -11.15
N TYR A 177 -7.28 -24.21 -12.15
CA TYR A 177 -8.53 -24.94 -11.98
C TYR A 177 -8.24 -26.37 -11.53
N CYS A 178 -8.46 -26.67 -10.25
CA CYS A 178 -8.56 -28.04 -9.75
C CYS A 178 -9.97 -28.58 -10.01
N VAL A 179 -10.12 -29.45 -11.01
CA VAL A 179 -11.36 -30.23 -11.19
C VAL A 179 -11.21 -31.55 -10.43
N SER A 180 -11.74 -31.61 -9.20
CA SER A 180 -11.96 -32.89 -8.52
C SER A 180 -13.35 -33.42 -8.90
N GLN A 181 -13.39 -34.45 -9.74
CA GLN A 181 -14.59 -35.26 -9.94
C GLN A 181 -14.84 -36.11 -8.68
N ILE A 182 -15.94 -35.86 -7.99
CA ILE A 182 -16.52 -36.79 -7.02
C ILE A 182 -17.77 -37.38 -7.68
N GLU A 183 -17.62 -38.59 -8.21
CA GLU A 183 -18.74 -39.41 -8.64
C GLU A 183 -19.50 -39.97 -7.42
N SER A 184 -20.81 -39.83 -7.50
CA SER A 184 -21.80 -40.32 -6.56
C SER A 184 -21.74 -41.84 -6.37
N ARG A 185 -21.67 -42.30 -5.12
CA ARG A 185 -21.98 -43.70 -4.77
C ARG A 185 -23.48 -43.86 -4.48
N ARG A 186 -24.15 -44.78 -5.18
CA ARG A 186 -25.26 -45.57 -4.64
C ARG A 186 -24.86 -47.04 -4.59
N ALA A 187 -25.42 -47.73 -3.61
CA ALA A 187 -24.83 -48.86 -2.92
C ALA A 187 -25.25 -50.25 -3.44
N SER A 188 -24.39 -51.21 -3.07
CA SER A 188 -24.68 -52.61 -2.68
C SER A 188 -24.62 -53.70 -3.78
N PRO A 189 -24.44 -54.99 -3.42
CA PRO A 189 -23.34 -55.60 -2.67
C PRO A 189 -22.80 -56.89 -3.34
N SER A 190 -21.53 -57.25 -3.17
CA SER A 190 -21.07 -58.67 -3.10
C SER A 190 -19.54 -58.79 -3.00
N ARG A 191 -19.09 -59.43 -1.90
CA ARG A 191 -17.85 -60.24 -1.81
C ARG A 191 -17.99 -61.48 -2.75
N PRO A 192 -16.98 -62.35 -3.02
CA PRO A 192 -15.70 -62.56 -2.30
C PRO A 192 -14.44 -62.96 -3.16
N VAL A 193 -13.24 -62.72 -2.59
CA VAL A 193 -12.15 -63.72 -2.36
C VAL A 193 -11.21 -64.20 -3.51
N THR A 194 -9.89 -64.09 -3.18
CA THR A 194 -8.69 -64.88 -3.60
C THR A 194 -8.15 -64.78 -5.03
N LEU A 195 -6.87 -65.07 -5.36
CA LEU A 195 -5.78 -65.81 -4.71
C LEU A 195 -4.45 -65.30 -5.32
N ALA A 196 -3.54 -64.85 -4.45
CA ALA A 196 -2.17 -65.34 -4.24
C ALA A 196 -1.08 -65.45 -5.34
N LEU A 197 0.15 -65.38 -4.80
CA LEU A 197 1.43 -66.00 -5.18
C LEU A 197 2.40 -65.21 -6.09
N THR A 198 3.28 -64.46 -5.41
CA THR A 198 4.77 -64.52 -5.35
C THR A 198 5.64 -65.07 -6.53
N PRO A 199 6.97 -64.80 -6.56
CA PRO A 199 7.69 -63.85 -7.42
C PRO A 199 8.67 -64.56 -8.40
N ILE A 200 9.57 -63.81 -9.09
CA ILE A 200 11.03 -64.08 -9.30
C ILE A 200 11.61 -63.52 -10.63
N LEU A 201 12.60 -62.61 -10.48
CA LEU A 201 13.83 -62.32 -11.26
C LEU A 201 13.78 -61.84 -12.73
N ARG A 202 14.32 -60.63 -13.00
CA ARG A 202 15.75 -60.29 -13.29
C ARG A 202 15.87 -58.77 -13.57
N ARG A 203 16.52 -58.00 -12.70
CA ARG A 203 17.89 -57.41 -12.81
C ARG A 203 18.20 -56.65 -14.12
N THR A 204 18.37 -55.33 -14.01
CA THR A 204 19.65 -54.65 -14.32
C THR A 204 19.80 -53.42 -13.39
N SER A 205 21.03 -53.18 -12.98
CA SER A 205 21.48 -52.41 -11.81
C SER A 205 21.95 -50.99 -12.14
N VAL A 206 21.75 -50.04 -11.22
CA VAL A 206 22.69 -48.93 -10.95
C VAL A 206 22.85 -48.80 -9.43
N GLN A 207 24.08 -49.03 -8.96
CA GLN A 207 24.49 -48.99 -7.56
C GLN A 207 24.81 -47.54 -7.13
N MET A 208 24.27 -47.13 -5.99
CA MET A 208 24.85 -46.05 -5.19
C MET A 208 26.19 -46.52 -4.59
N ALA A 209 27.24 -45.72 -4.74
CA ALA A 209 28.53 -45.95 -4.12
C ALA A 209 28.84 -44.86 -3.09
N HIS A 210 28.90 -45.27 -1.82
CA HIS A 210 29.62 -44.54 -0.77
C HIS A 210 31.13 -44.49 -1.06
N ARG A 211 31.74 -43.31 -0.92
CA ARG A 211 33.18 -43.12 -0.64
C ARG A 211 33.33 -42.01 0.40
N ARG A 212 33.60 -42.39 1.65
CA ARG A 212 34.91 -42.44 2.35
C ARG A 212 35.42 -41.07 2.84
N ARG A 213 35.28 -40.87 4.15
CA ARG A 213 36.05 -39.92 4.98
C ARG A 213 37.55 -40.15 4.77
N VAL A 214 38.28 -39.09 4.50
CA VAL A 214 39.72 -39.00 4.73
C VAL A 214 39.93 -38.12 5.96
N SER A 215 40.57 -38.69 6.97
CA SER A 215 41.03 -38.01 8.17
C SER A 215 42.36 -37.32 7.85
N THR A 216 42.42 -36.00 8.01
CA THR A 216 43.68 -35.25 8.15
C THR A 216 43.56 -34.40 9.41
N SER A 217 44.25 -34.84 10.46
CA SER A 217 44.44 -34.12 11.71
C SER A 217 45.46 -32.99 11.55
N LEU A 218 45.06 -31.73 11.71
CA LEU A 218 45.93 -30.55 11.95
C LEU A 218 45.19 -29.55 12.88
N PRO A 219 45.93 -28.66 13.59
CA PRO A 219 45.77 -28.45 15.03
C PRO A 219 44.74 -27.38 15.43
N ARG A 220 44.20 -27.57 16.65
CA ARG A 220 43.42 -26.64 17.50
C ARG A 220 43.02 -25.31 16.84
N ARG A 221 41.82 -25.24 16.29
CA ARG A 221 41.12 -23.98 16.02
C ARG A 221 40.34 -23.52 17.26
N CYS A 222 40.50 -22.25 17.58
CA CYS A 222 39.77 -21.49 18.60
C CYS A 222 38.25 -21.46 18.33
N PRO A 223 37.42 -21.09 19.32
CA PRO A 223 35.99 -21.40 19.34
C PRO A 223 35.22 -20.75 18.19
N VAL A 224 34.26 -21.51 17.66
CA VAL A 224 33.26 -21.12 16.67
C VAL A 224 31.92 -20.96 17.40
N ASP A 225 31.16 -19.94 17.04
CA ASP A 225 29.87 -19.56 17.61
C ASP A 225 28.77 -20.58 17.24
N GLY A 226 27.66 -20.58 17.99
CA GLY A 226 26.69 -21.69 18.06
C GLY A 226 25.96 -22.09 16.77
N ASN A 227 25.99 -21.26 15.72
CA ASN A 227 25.28 -21.48 14.45
C ASN A 227 26.19 -21.80 13.25
N GLY A 228 27.51 -21.80 13.41
CA GLY A 228 28.45 -22.20 12.34
C GLY A 228 28.87 -21.09 11.36
N HIS A 229 28.37 -19.86 11.51
CA HIS A 229 28.78 -18.66 10.77
C HIS A 229 29.88 -17.87 11.51
N ALA A 230 30.55 -16.97 10.80
CA ALA A 230 31.52 -16.07 11.40
C ALA A 230 30.81 -14.99 12.24
N SER A 231 31.32 -14.69 13.43
CA SER A 231 30.72 -13.65 14.28
C SER A 231 30.82 -12.25 13.64
N PRO A 232 29.99 -11.26 14.03
CA PRO A 232 30.08 -9.89 13.50
C PRO A 232 31.50 -9.31 13.59
N ALA A 233 32.19 -9.56 14.71
CA ALA A 233 33.58 -9.13 14.90
C ALA A 233 34.56 -9.79 13.91
N GLN A 234 34.36 -11.08 13.60
CA GLN A 234 35.17 -11.80 12.63
C GLN A 234 34.92 -11.30 11.20
N ILE A 235 33.66 -11.02 10.84
CA ILE A 235 33.31 -10.45 9.53
C ILE A 235 33.88 -9.05 9.42
N ARG A 236 33.63 -8.20 10.42
CA ARG A 236 34.12 -6.81 10.45
C ARG A 236 35.64 -6.73 10.29
N ALA A 237 36.40 -7.68 10.85
CA ALA A 237 37.84 -7.78 10.70
C ALA A 237 38.32 -8.17 9.28
N ARG A 238 37.45 -8.77 8.45
CA ARG A 238 37.72 -9.08 7.04
C ARG A 238 37.41 -7.89 6.11
N LEU A 239 36.58 -6.95 6.54
CA LEU A 239 36.16 -5.81 5.72
C LEU A 239 37.22 -4.70 5.70
N THR A 240 37.41 -4.09 4.54
CA THR A 240 38.32 -2.94 4.34
C THR A 240 37.62 -1.58 4.48
N HIS A 241 36.31 -1.60 4.68
CA HIS A 241 35.45 -0.43 4.81
C HIS A 241 34.67 -0.49 6.15
N PRO A 242 34.19 0.66 6.66
CA PRO A 242 33.22 0.67 7.75
C PRO A 242 31.87 0.10 7.33
N VAL A 243 31.03 -0.25 8.30
CA VAL A 243 29.63 -0.65 8.09
C VAL A 243 28.74 0.46 8.65
N ILE A 244 27.87 1.00 7.80
CA ILE A 244 26.82 1.95 8.16
C ILE A 244 25.49 1.21 8.13
N ASP A 245 24.80 1.17 9.27
CA ASP A 245 23.40 0.82 9.32
C ASP A 245 22.57 2.04 8.90
N ALA A 246 21.86 1.92 7.78
CA ALA A 246 21.06 2.99 7.20
C ALA A 246 19.63 3.03 7.76
N ASP A 247 19.21 2.01 8.52
CA ASP A 247 17.83 1.84 8.97
C ASP A 247 17.76 0.99 10.25
N GLY A 248 18.30 1.53 11.35
CA GLY A 248 18.14 0.95 12.68
C GLY A 248 17.00 1.63 13.45
N HIS A 249 16.45 0.99 14.49
CA HIS A 249 15.32 1.54 15.23
C HIS A 249 15.59 1.89 16.69
N TRP A 250 14.91 2.95 17.15
CA TRP A 250 14.76 3.28 18.56
C TRP A 250 13.35 2.96 19.05
N LEU A 251 13.27 1.98 19.94
CA LEU A 251 12.03 1.53 20.56
C LEU A 251 11.68 2.45 21.75
N GLU A 252 10.75 3.36 21.51
CA GLU A 252 10.37 4.39 22.48
C GLU A 252 9.66 3.77 23.69
N TYR A 253 10.18 4.02 24.89
CA TYR A 253 9.52 3.60 26.12
C TYR A 253 8.33 4.53 26.45
N GLY A 254 7.16 4.13 25.97
CA GLY A 254 5.92 4.92 25.99
C GLY A 254 5.60 5.67 27.30
N PRO A 255 5.71 5.05 28.50
CA PRO A 255 5.43 5.75 29.76
C PRO A 255 6.31 6.98 30.00
N VAL A 256 7.60 6.90 29.66
CA VAL A 256 8.53 8.03 29.83
C VAL A 256 8.38 9.02 28.69
N VAL A 257 8.32 8.54 27.45
CA VAL A 257 8.21 9.40 26.27
C VAL A 257 6.94 10.24 26.33
N SER A 258 5.79 9.66 26.67
CA SER A 258 4.53 10.41 26.81
C SER A 258 4.61 11.55 27.83
N GLU A 259 5.26 11.35 28.98
CA GLU A 259 5.47 12.40 29.98
C GLU A 259 6.45 13.48 29.48
N GLN A 260 7.52 13.11 28.78
CA GLN A 260 8.44 14.10 28.20
C GLN A 260 7.75 14.94 27.12
N LEU A 261 6.96 14.31 26.25
CA LEU A 261 6.17 15.04 25.25
C LEU A 261 5.19 16.01 25.91
N ARG A 262 4.61 15.66 27.08
CA ARG A 262 3.78 16.60 27.85
C ARG A 262 4.56 17.83 28.30
N ARG A 263 5.77 17.63 28.80
CA ARG A 263 6.63 18.73 29.27
C ARG A 263 7.07 19.65 28.14
N ILE A 264 7.35 19.08 26.96
CA ILE A 264 7.86 19.82 25.81
C ILE A 264 6.74 20.50 25.02
N GLY A 265 5.68 19.76 24.68
CA GLY A 265 4.61 20.18 23.76
C GLY A 265 3.21 20.22 24.36
N GLY A 266 3.07 20.05 25.68
CA GLY A 266 1.79 20.08 26.38
C GLY A 266 0.93 18.83 26.17
N ASP A 267 -0.32 18.92 26.64
CA ASP A 267 -1.28 17.80 26.61
C ASP A 267 -1.52 17.29 25.19
N ARG A 268 -1.62 18.20 24.23
CA ARG A 268 -1.83 17.90 22.82
C ARG A 268 -0.74 16.99 22.24
N ALA A 269 0.54 17.29 22.50
CA ALA A 269 1.65 16.46 22.01
C ALA A 269 1.56 15.03 22.55
N THR A 270 1.20 14.90 23.83
CA THR A 270 1.02 13.61 24.51
C THR A 270 -0.19 12.84 24.00
N GLU A 271 -1.32 13.53 23.82
CA GLU A 271 -2.55 12.95 23.28
C GLU A 271 -2.35 12.37 21.88
N GLY A 272 -1.61 13.10 21.03
CA GLY A 272 -1.21 12.65 19.71
C GLY A 272 -0.37 11.37 19.76
N PHE A 273 0.70 11.36 20.56
CA PHE A 273 1.55 10.16 20.69
C PHE A 273 0.78 8.94 21.25
N LEU A 274 -0.04 9.15 22.28
CA LEU A 274 -0.84 8.07 22.88
C LEU A 274 -1.95 7.58 21.94
N SER A 275 -2.44 8.42 21.00
CA SER A 275 -3.47 8.03 20.03
C SER A 275 -3.01 6.87 19.14
N ILE A 276 -1.73 6.85 18.76
CA ILE A 276 -1.13 5.79 17.94
C ILE A 276 -1.25 4.43 18.65
N GLY A 277 -0.86 4.38 19.91
CA GLY A 277 -0.96 3.16 20.72
C GLY A 277 -2.42 2.74 20.97
N ARG A 278 -3.36 3.69 21.10
CA ARG A 278 -4.80 3.40 21.25
C ARG A 278 -5.34 2.67 20.02
N GLN A 279 -5.04 3.16 18.82
CA GLN A 279 -5.51 2.55 17.57
C GLN A 279 -5.07 1.09 17.37
N VAL A 280 -3.87 0.74 17.81
CA VAL A 280 -3.37 -0.65 17.75
C VAL A 280 -4.11 -1.52 18.78
N ARG A 281 -4.20 -1.05 20.03
CA ARG A 281 -4.90 -1.77 21.10
C ARG A 281 -6.38 -1.99 20.81
N GLU A 282 -7.05 -0.98 20.25
CA GLU A 282 -8.45 -1.09 19.83
C GLU A 282 -8.64 -2.18 18.78
N SER A 283 -7.82 -2.18 17.71
CA SER A 283 -7.86 -3.23 16.69
C SER A 283 -7.67 -4.62 17.30
N LEU A 284 -6.66 -4.80 18.15
CA LEU A 284 -6.34 -6.09 18.77
C LEU A 284 -7.37 -6.55 19.82
N SER A 285 -8.13 -5.62 20.42
CA SER A 285 -9.17 -5.93 21.41
C SER A 285 -10.51 -6.30 20.77
N MET A 286 -10.71 -6.03 19.48
CA MET A 286 -11.93 -6.42 18.75
C MET A 286 -11.98 -7.94 18.53
N SER A 287 -13.20 -8.48 18.44
CA SER A 287 -13.39 -9.84 17.93
C SER A 287 -13.05 -9.89 16.43
N VAL A 288 -12.74 -11.08 15.92
CA VAL A 288 -12.55 -11.27 14.47
C VAL A 288 -13.81 -10.90 13.69
N ALA A 289 -15.00 -11.21 14.24
CA ALA A 289 -16.28 -10.85 13.62
C ALA A 289 -16.45 -9.32 13.51
N GLU A 290 -16.06 -8.58 14.54
CA GLU A 290 -16.15 -7.12 14.53
C GLU A 290 -15.11 -6.49 13.57
N ARG A 291 -13.87 -7.01 13.56
CA ARG A 291 -12.87 -6.58 12.55
C ARG A 291 -13.35 -6.86 11.13
N ARG A 292 -13.98 -8.01 10.88
CA ARG A 292 -14.59 -8.34 9.57
C ARG A 292 -15.69 -7.35 9.21
N ARG A 293 -16.62 -7.09 10.14
CA ARG A 293 -17.75 -6.17 9.94
C ARG A 293 -17.28 -4.75 9.62
N ARG A 294 -16.29 -4.24 10.35
CA ARG A 294 -15.75 -2.87 10.19
C ARG A 294 -14.61 -2.74 9.19
N ARG A 295 -14.18 -3.85 8.57
CA ARG A 295 -12.99 -3.93 7.69
C ARG A 295 -11.73 -3.36 8.34
N ILE A 296 -11.52 -3.70 9.60
CA ILE A 296 -10.32 -3.33 10.35
C ILE A 296 -9.29 -4.45 10.21
N SER A 297 -8.07 -4.08 9.81
CA SER A 297 -6.96 -5.02 9.64
C SER A 297 -6.46 -5.58 10.96
N GLN A 298 -6.01 -6.84 10.94
CA GLN A 298 -5.19 -7.43 12.00
C GLN A 298 -3.86 -6.67 12.08
N GLU A 299 -3.55 -6.19 13.29
CA GLU A 299 -2.28 -5.53 13.61
C GLU A 299 -1.22 -6.52 14.10
N ALA A 300 0.02 -6.05 14.14
CA ALA A 300 1.13 -6.75 14.78
C ALA A 300 0.79 -6.99 16.26
N PHE A 301 0.81 -8.25 16.67
CA PHE A 301 0.82 -8.66 18.07
C PHE A 301 2.21 -9.21 18.39
N TRP A 302 2.70 -8.98 19.61
CA TRP A 302 4.09 -9.32 20.00
C TRP A 302 5.13 -8.81 18.98
N SER A 303 5.01 -7.54 18.61
CA SER A 303 5.77 -6.90 17.53
C SER A 303 7.25 -6.61 17.86
N SER A 304 7.80 -7.26 18.87
CA SER A 304 9.16 -7.03 19.31
C SER A 304 9.79 -8.33 19.82
N PRO A 305 11.11 -8.51 19.65
CA PRO A 305 11.82 -9.69 20.11
C PRO A 305 12.02 -9.58 21.64
N GLU A 306 11.25 -10.38 22.40
CA GLU A 306 11.27 -10.31 23.88
C GLU A 306 12.21 -11.37 24.51
N LYS A 307 12.55 -12.45 23.78
CA LYS A 307 13.35 -13.56 24.32
C LYS A 307 14.78 -13.14 24.62
N ASN A 308 15.40 -12.35 23.73
CA ASN A 308 16.71 -11.76 23.97
C ASN A 308 16.56 -10.40 24.67
N THR A 309 16.52 -10.42 26.01
CA THR A 309 16.33 -9.21 26.81
C THR A 309 17.42 -8.16 26.59
N ARG A 310 18.65 -8.58 26.27
CA ARG A 310 19.75 -7.64 26.01
C ARG A 310 19.48 -6.85 24.73
N ASP A 311 19.05 -7.51 23.66
CA ASP A 311 18.71 -6.86 22.40
C ASP A 311 17.48 -5.97 22.56
N ARG A 312 16.44 -6.45 23.25
CA ARG A 312 15.29 -5.61 23.61
C ARG A 312 15.71 -4.33 24.32
N ALA A 313 16.58 -4.42 25.32
CA ALA A 313 17.09 -3.26 26.04
C ALA A 313 17.98 -2.37 25.15
N THR A 314 18.71 -2.97 24.21
CA THR A 314 19.60 -2.25 23.28
C THR A 314 18.79 -1.34 22.36
N ALA A 315 17.71 -1.86 21.78
CA ALA A 315 16.80 -1.05 20.95
C ALA A 315 16.10 0.08 21.73
N MET A 316 15.90 -0.08 23.05
CA MET A 316 15.21 0.92 23.88
C MET A 316 16.14 2.00 24.46
N LEU A 317 17.40 1.66 24.72
CA LEU A 317 18.33 2.48 25.50
C LEU A 317 19.49 2.96 24.61
N PRO A 318 19.47 4.22 24.11
CA PRO A 318 20.47 4.74 23.16
C PRO A 318 21.92 4.53 23.57
N ARG A 319 22.24 4.65 24.87
CA ARG A 319 23.58 4.41 25.40
C ARG A 319 24.04 2.97 25.25
N LEU A 320 23.15 2.01 25.49
CA LEU A 320 23.46 0.60 25.35
C LEU A 320 23.67 0.25 23.88
N LEU A 321 22.83 0.78 22.97
CA LEU A 321 23.06 0.64 21.53
C LEU A 321 24.43 1.20 21.12
N TYR A 322 24.75 2.43 21.54
CA TYR A 322 26.04 3.06 21.26
C TYR A 322 27.24 2.20 21.71
N GLU A 323 27.19 1.64 22.91
CA GLU A 323 28.23 0.73 23.43
C GLU A 323 28.29 -0.58 22.63
N ARG A 324 27.14 -1.11 22.19
CA ARG A 324 27.05 -2.38 21.48
C ARG A 324 27.30 -2.30 19.98
N LEU A 325 27.26 -1.14 19.33
CA LEU A 325 27.47 -1.04 17.88
C LEU A 325 28.70 -1.84 17.39
N GLY A 326 29.83 -1.78 18.11
CA GLY A 326 31.02 -2.56 17.75
C GLY A 326 30.87 -4.07 17.93
N GLU A 327 30.08 -4.51 18.93
CA GLU A 327 29.69 -5.92 19.14
C GLU A 327 28.85 -6.43 17.97
N LEU A 328 27.96 -5.57 17.43
CA LEU A 328 27.09 -5.85 16.29
C LEU A 328 27.80 -5.74 14.94
N GLY A 329 29.09 -5.35 14.92
CA GLY A 329 29.85 -5.14 13.69
C GLY A 329 29.52 -3.85 12.95
N LEU A 330 28.84 -2.90 13.59
CA LEU A 330 28.42 -1.62 13.03
C LEU A 330 29.37 -0.48 13.48
N ASP A 331 29.81 0.36 12.56
CA ASP A 331 30.64 1.52 12.87
C ASP A 331 29.79 2.75 13.15
N PHE A 332 28.73 2.95 12.36
CA PHE A 332 27.82 4.09 12.44
C PHE A 332 26.37 3.65 12.14
N ALA A 333 25.38 4.29 12.75
CA ALA A 333 23.96 3.97 12.55
C ALA A 333 23.10 5.22 12.36
N VAL A 334 22.22 5.18 11.37
CA VAL A 334 21.10 6.11 11.24
C VAL A 334 19.89 5.48 11.91
N LEU A 335 19.27 6.18 12.86
CA LEU A 335 18.18 5.62 13.67
C LEU A 335 16.84 6.29 13.38
N TYR A 336 15.86 5.46 13.05
CA TYR A 336 14.46 5.81 12.90
C TYR A 336 13.68 5.46 14.18
N PRO A 337 12.62 6.20 14.51
CA PRO A 337 11.72 5.82 15.60
C PRO A 337 10.88 4.60 15.23
N THR A 338 10.22 3.94 16.19
CA THR A 338 9.24 2.86 15.90
C THR A 338 7.80 3.33 16.05
N VAL A 339 7.46 3.92 17.20
CA VAL A 339 6.14 4.55 17.40
C VAL A 339 6.07 5.86 16.61
N GLY A 340 7.19 6.60 16.57
CA GLY A 340 7.35 7.86 15.84
C GLY A 340 7.11 7.74 14.33
N LEU A 341 7.24 6.55 13.72
CA LEU A 341 6.88 6.32 12.30
C LEU A 341 5.45 6.79 11.99
N ARG A 342 4.54 6.71 12.97
CA ARG A 342 3.13 7.06 12.81
C ARG A 342 2.80 8.48 13.28
N VAL A 343 3.74 9.19 13.93
CA VAL A 343 3.50 10.56 14.43
C VAL A 343 3.17 11.54 13.30
N PRO A 344 3.89 11.55 12.16
CA PRO A 344 3.53 12.38 11.01
C PRO A 344 2.17 12.06 10.38
N ARG A 345 1.52 10.93 10.74
CA ARG A 345 0.24 10.48 10.18
C ARG A 345 -0.97 10.83 11.04
N ILE A 346 -0.77 11.56 12.14
CA ILE A 346 -1.88 12.05 12.96
C ILE A 346 -2.75 12.97 12.10
N ALA A 347 -4.05 12.67 12.02
CA ALA A 347 -4.97 13.37 11.13
C ALA A 347 -5.23 14.82 11.54
N ASP A 348 -5.36 15.08 12.86
CA ASP A 348 -5.56 16.45 13.36
C ASP A 348 -4.27 17.27 13.21
N ASP A 349 -4.34 18.36 12.44
CA ASP A 349 -3.19 19.18 12.06
C ASP A 349 -2.45 19.78 13.26
N GLN A 350 -3.20 20.36 14.21
CA GLN A 350 -2.58 20.99 15.38
C GLN A 350 -1.90 19.95 16.27
N THR A 351 -2.51 18.78 16.41
CA THR A 351 -1.96 17.67 17.20
C THR A 351 -0.74 17.07 16.53
N ARG A 352 -0.82 16.77 15.23
CA ARG A 352 0.30 16.26 14.43
C ARG A 352 1.52 17.16 14.58
N ARG A 353 1.36 18.46 14.32
CA ARG A 353 2.49 19.42 14.36
C ARG A 353 3.07 19.57 15.76
N ALA A 354 2.22 19.65 16.79
CA ALA A 354 2.69 19.70 18.18
C ALA A 354 3.43 18.42 18.60
N THR A 355 2.91 17.25 18.24
CA THR A 355 3.56 15.97 18.54
C THR A 355 4.87 15.80 17.77
N CYS A 356 4.94 16.14 16.47
CA CYS A 356 6.19 16.09 15.68
C CYS A 356 7.27 16.97 16.32
N ARG A 357 6.95 18.25 16.59
CA ARG A 357 7.87 19.19 17.21
C ARG A 357 8.41 18.69 18.55
N ALA A 358 7.52 18.24 19.43
CA ALA A 358 7.91 17.74 20.74
C ALA A 358 8.75 16.45 20.65
N PHE A 359 8.41 15.57 19.72
CA PHE A 359 9.14 14.32 19.47
C PHE A 359 10.55 14.59 18.94
N ASN A 360 10.70 15.52 18.01
CA ASN A 360 12.01 15.90 17.45
C ASN A 360 12.91 16.54 18.51
N ILE A 361 12.37 17.42 19.37
CA ILE A 361 13.12 18.01 20.50
C ILE A 361 13.59 16.90 21.46
N LEU A 362 12.71 15.97 21.83
CA LEU A 362 13.04 14.85 22.70
C LEU A 362 14.13 13.95 22.09
N THR A 363 13.99 13.64 20.80
CA THR A 363 14.93 12.80 20.05
C THR A 363 16.32 13.45 19.99
N ALA A 364 16.39 14.76 19.67
CA ALA A 364 17.65 15.50 19.69
C ALA A 364 18.33 15.47 21.06
N ASP A 365 17.54 15.56 22.14
CA ASP A 365 18.07 15.50 23.50
C ASP A 365 18.62 14.11 23.86
N TYR A 366 17.88 13.04 23.53
CA TYR A 366 18.24 11.67 23.89
C TYR A 366 19.48 11.15 23.16
N PHE A 367 19.78 11.70 21.97
CA PHE A 367 20.91 11.26 21.13
C PHE A 367 22.10 12.23 21.11
N ARG A 368 22.02 13.34 21.84
CA ARG A 368 23.04 14.42 21.85
C ARG A 368 24.48 13.92 22.07
N ASP A 369 24.64 12.94 22.95
CA ASP A 369 25.96 12.46 23.41
C ASP A 369 26.54 11.31 22.54
N PHE A 370 25.85 10.90 21.47
CA PHE A 370 26.22 9.71 20.67
C PHE A 370 26.54 10.03 19.20
N THR A 371 26.69 11.32 18.87
CA THR A 371 26.73 11.83 17.49
C THR A 371 27.95 11.39 16.66
N ASP A 372 29.00 10.86 17.30
CA ASP A 372 30.16 10.31 16.63
C ASP A 372 29.87 8.96 15.96
N ARG A 373 28.81 8.25 16.38
CA ARG A 373 28.42 6.92 15.84
C ARG A 373 26.94 6.78 15.52
N ILE A 374 26.08 7.65 16.02
CA ILE A 374 24.62 7.55 15.84
C ILE A 374 24.08 8.88 15.36
N THR A 375 23.22 8.86 14.34
CA THR A 375 22.43 10.03 13.92
C THR A 375 20.95 9.66 13.87
N PRO A 376 20.08 10.27 14.69
CA PRO A 376 18.65 10.02 14.61
C PRO A 376 18.00 10.77 13.44
N ALA A 377 16.88 10.25 12.95
CA ALA A 377 16.02 10.91 11.97
C ALA A 377 14.96 11.79 12.65
N ALA A 378 14.79 13.02 12.17
CA ALA A 378 13.66 13.87 12.55
C ALA A 378 12.38 13.40 11.84
N VAL A 379 11.25 13.35 12.55
CA VAL A 379 9.95 13.06 11.93
C VAL A 379 9.37 14.32 11.33
N ILE A 380 9.13 14.32 10.01
CA ILE A 380 8.64 15.50 9.26
C ILE A 380 7.21 15.24 8.77
N PRO A 381 6.22 16.04 9.21
CA PRO A 381 4.87 15.98 8.66
C PRO A 381 4.86 16.59 7.25
N VAL A 382 4.20 15.92 6.31
CA VAL A 382 4.19 16.29 4.88
C VAL A 382 2.77 16.45 4.32
N HIS A 383 1.76 16.75 5.14
CA HIS A 383 0.40 16.96 4.65
C HIS A 383 0.31 18.17 3.73
N THR A 384 1.12 19.20 3.99
CA THR A 384 1.37 20.34 3.10
C THR A 384 2.87 20.65 2.99
N PRO A 385 3.34 21.26 1.89
CA PRO A 385 4.72 21.71 1.75
C PRO A 385 5.14 22.70 2.85
N ASP A 386 4.25 23.64 3.22
CA ASP A 386 4.55 24.68 4.22
C ASP A 386 4.83 24.10 5.60
N GLU A 387 4.04 23.13 6.07
CA GLU A 387 4.30 22.51 7.38
C GLU A 387 5.60 21.70 7.38
N ALA A 388 5.90 21.03 6.26
CA ALA A 388 7.12 20.26 6.10
C ALA A 388 8.36 21.16 6.11
N ILE A 389 8.32 22.28 5.37
CA ILE A 389 9.38 23.28 5.31
C ILE A 389 9.62 23.90 6.70
N GLU A 390 8.56 24.25 7.42
CA GLU A 390 8.69 24.82 8.76
C GLU A 390 9.36 23.86 9.73
N GLU A 391 8.90 22.60 9.78
CA GLU A 391 9.46 21.60 10.69
C GLU A 391 10.87 21.20 10.30
N LEU A 392 11.15 21.04 9.00
CA LEU A 392 12.48 20.72 8.49
C LEU A 392 13.48 21.84 8.82
N THR A 393 13.08 23.10 8.64
CA THR A 393 13.91 24.27 8.98
C THR A 393 14.19 24.31 10.48
N TYR A 394 13.19 24.04 11.31
CA TYR A 394 13.39 23.99 12.76
C TYR A 394 14.35 22.85 13.17
N CYS A 395 14.12 21.64 12.67
CA CYS A 395 14.93 20.46 13.01
C CYS A 395 16.39 20.63 12.59
N THR A 396 16.64 21.19 11.41
CA THR A 396 18.00 21.41 10.91
C THR A 396 18.70 22.56 11.62
N GLN A 397 18.06 23.73 11.73
CA GLN A 397 18.71 24.95 12.21
C GLN A 397 18.74 25.06 13.74
N GLN A 398 17.74 24.53 14.44
CA GLN A 398 17.62 24.66 15.90
C GLN A 398 18.10 23.40 16.63
N LEU A 399 17.86 22.22 16.05
CA LEU A 399 18.19 20.94 16.68
C LEU A 399 19.40 20.23 16.06
N GLY A 400 19.86 20.66 14.87
CA GLY A 400 21.04 20.11 14.21
C GLY A 400 20.82 18.75 13.54
N PHE A 401 19.58 18.37 13.23
CA PHE A 401 19.29 17.14 12.51
C PHE A 401 19.92 17.14 11.11
N LYS A 402 20.47 16.00 10.72
CA LYS A 402 21.02 15.74 9.38
C LYS A 402 20.20 14.74 8.58
N VAL A 403 19.26 14.05 9.21
CA VAL A 403 18.38 13.03 8.61
C VAL A 403 16.94 13.41 8.89
N ALA A 404 16.09 13.25 7.88
CA ALA A 404 14.67 13.56 7.98
C ALA A 404 13.81 12.44 7.38
N MET A 405 12.89 11.94 8.20
CA MET A 405 11.92 10.90 7.90
C MET A 405 10.61 11.53 7.42
N PHE A 406 10.23 11.21 6.19
CA PHE A 406 9.05 11.72 5.50
C PHE A 406 7.99 10.62 5.43
N GLY A 407 6.73 11.03 5.39
CA GLY A 407 5.65 10.15 4.97
C GLY A 407 5.71 9.86 3.48
N SER A 408 5.50 8.61 3.07
CA SER A 408 5.46 8.20 1.66
C SER A 408 4.22 8.71 0.95
N MET A 409 3.08 8.80 1.65
CA MET A 409 1.80 9.20 1.08
C MET A 409 0.92 9.89 2.14
N VAL A 410 0.04 10.79 1.69
CA VAL A 410 -0.93 11.49 2.55
C VAL A 410 -2.34 11.03 2.17
N GLN A 411 -3.11 10.59 3.17
CA GLN A 411 -4.52 10.25 2.97
C GLN A 411 -5.34 11.54 2.86
N ARG A 412 -6.00 11.75 1.72
CA ARG A 412 -6.82 12.94 1.46
C ARG A 412 -8.28 12.56 1.24
N PRO A 413 -9.24 13.34 1.75
CA PRO A 413 -10.64 13.13 1.43
C PRO A 413 -10.88 13.25 -0.08
N VAL A 414 -11.84 12.50 -0.61
CA VAL A 414 -12.34 12.74 -1.96
C VAL A 414 -13.39 13.84 -1.89
N ASP A 415 -13.08 15.01 -2.44
CA ASP A 415 -13.93 16.22 -2.33
C ASP A 415 -15.39 16.00 -2.73
N ALA A 416 -15.61 15.22 -3.80
CA ALA A 416 -16.94 14.92 -4.31
C ALA A 416 -17.83 14.15 -3.31
N VAL A 417 -17.23 13.41 -2.36
CA VAL A 417 -17.96 12.61 -1.36
C VAL A 417 -17.91 13.25 0.01
N ALA A 418 -16.78 13.85 0.38
CA ALA A 418 -16.61 14.51 1.68
C ALA A 418 -17.63 15.64 1.91
N THR A 419 -18.11 16.26 0.82
CA THR A 419 -19.13 17.30 0.85
C THR A 419 -20.57 16.76 0.85
N ALA A 420 -20.77 15.51 0.43
CA ALA A 420 -22.08 14.89 0.26
C ALA A 420 -22.53 14.06 1.47
N ASP A 421 -21.59 13.38 2.16
CA ASP A 421 -21.89 12.50 3.29
C ASP A 421 -20.76 12.54 4.33
N ALA A 422 -21.04 13.16 5.48
CA ALA A 422 -20.09 13.29 6.59
C ALA A 422 -19.79 11.96 7.30
N GLU A 423 -20.70 10.98 7.26
CA GLU A 423 -20.50 9.65 7.85
C GLU A 423 -19.64 8.77 6.93
N ALA A 424 -19.77 8.92 5.60
CA ALA A 424 -18.96 8.19 4.63
C ALA A 424 -17.57 8.80 4.40
N ALA A 425 -17.41 10.12 4.60
CA ALA A 425 -16.16 10.85 4.34
C ALA A 425 -14.89 10.20 4.91
N PRO A 426 -14.88 9.63 6.14
CA PRO A 426 -13.68 8.96 6.68
C PRO A 426 -13.25 7.69 5.93
N PHE A 427 -14.16 7.09 5.16
CA PHE A 427 -13.93 5.85 4.40
C PHE A 427 -13.62 6.10 2.93
N VAL A 428 -13.83 7.33 2.44
CA VAL A 428 -13.66 7.69 1.04
C VAL A 428 -12.51 8.68 0.90
N THR A 429 -11.32 8.12 0.78
CA THR A 429 -10.07 8.88 0.67
C THR A 429 -9.23 8.38 -0.50
N TRP A 430 -8.48 9.28 -1.12
CA TRP A 430 -7.41 8.94 -2.04
C TRP A 430 -6.05 9.17 -1.35
N TYR A 431 -4.98 8.71 -1.99
CA TYR A 431 -3.64 8.82 -1.43
C TYR A 431 -2.75 9.66 -2.32
N ASP A 432 -2.35 10.80 -1.79
CA ASP A 432 -1.44 11.73 -2.45
C ASP A 432 0.01 11.25 -2.29
N THR A 433 0.75 11.24 -3.40
CA THR A 433 2.10 10.69 -3.56
C THR A 433 3.18 11.77 -3.68
N LEU A 434 2.88 13.03 -3.32
CA LEU A 434 3.85 14.11 -3.14
C LEU A 434 4.63 14.50 -4.41
N GLY A 435 4.11 14.14 -5.58
CA GLY A 435 4.75 14.36 -6.88
C GLY A 435 3.71 14.57 -7.96
N LEU A 436 3.71 13.68 -8.97
CA LEU A 436 2.69 13.66 -10.02
C LEU A 436 1.26 13.74 -9.43
N ASP A 437 0.47 14.69 -9.93
CA ASP A 437 -0.94 14.93 -9.58
C ASP A 437 -1.22 15.14 -8.08
N SER A 438 -0.21 15.56 -7.32
CA SER A 438 -0.36 15.92 -5.92
C SER A 438 -1.29 17.14 -5.74
N GLU A 439 -2.04 17.18 -4.64
CA GLU A 439 -2.95 18.29 -4.31
C GLU A 439 -2.18 19.61 -4.11
N TYR A 440 -0.93 19.50 -3.66
CA TYR A 440 -0.04 20.64 -3.46
C TYR A 440 1.19 20.53 -4.35
N ASP A 441 1.77 21.68 -4.70
CA ASP A 441 3.08 21.72 -5.31
C ASP A 441 4.17 21.50 -4.25
N TYR A 442 4.85 20.35 -4.30
CA TYR A 442 5.94 19.99 -3.39
C TYR A 442 7.33 20.46 -3.87
N ASP A 443 7.46 21.08 -5.05
CA ASP A 443 8.74 21.62 -5.52
C ASP A 443 9.40 22.59 -4.51
N PRO A 444 8.67 23.48 -3.80
CA PRO A 444 9.25 24.30 -2.73
C PRO A 444 9.87 23.47 -1.59
N LEU A 445 9.29 22.31 -1.26
CA LEU A 445 9.85 21.41 -0.26
C LEU A 445 11.14 20.76 -0.78
N TRP A 446 11.18 20.31 -2.03
CA TRP A 446 12.38 19.73 -2.65
C TRP A 446 13.52 20.75 -2.79
N ALA A 447 13.19 21.99 -3.14
CA ALA A 447 14.13 23.10 -3.12
C ALA A 447 14.67 23.34 -1.71
N LYS A 448 13.81 23.29 -0.68
CA LYS A 448 14.24 23.45 0.71
C LYS A 448 15.12 22.31 1.20
N CYS A 449 14.82 21.07 0.82
CA CYS A 449 15.66 19.90 1.11
C CYS A 449 17.07 20.09 0.51
N THR A 450 17.15 20.58 -0.73
CA THR A 450 18.42 20.92 -1.39
C THR A 450 19.16 22.04 -0.66
N GLU A 451 18.48 23.13 -0.30
CA GLU A 451 19.06 24.26 0.44
C GLU A 451 19.67 23.82 1.78
N LEU A 452 18.97 22.94 2.50
CA LEU A 452 19.39 22.47 3.82
C LEU A 452 20.35 21.27 3.77
N GLY A 453 20.63 20.71 2.59
CA GLY A 453 21.44 19.50 2.45
C GLY A 453 20.80 18.27 3.12
N ILE A 454 19.47 18.13 3.02
CA ILE A 454 18.72 17.01 3.58
C ILE A 454 18.16 16.14 2.46
N ALA A 455 18.52 14.86 2.47
CA ALA A 455 17.90 13.85 1.61
C ALA A 455 16.59 13.35 2.24
N PRO A 456 15.43 13.42 1.55
CA PRO A 456 14.19 12.85 2.05
C PRO A 456 14.28 11.33 2.17
N THR A 457 13.96 10.81 3.36
CA THR A 457 13.87 9.36 3.61
C THR A 457 12.43 8.97 3.88
N PHE A 458 11.84 8.19 3.00
CA PHE A 458 10.45 7.76 3.10
C PHE A 458 10.38 6.49 3.92
N HIS A 459 9.85 6.62 5.14
CA HIS A 459 9.75 5.53 6.11
C HIS A 459 8.35 5.50 6.74
N THR A 460 7.35 5.26 5.90
CA THR A 460 5.99 5.00 6.36
C THR A 460 5.29 4.01 5.45
N GLY A 461 4.81 2.90 6.00
CA GLY A 461 4.23 1.86 5.18
C GLY A 461 2.71 1.97 4.96
N PHE A 462 2.22 1.22 3.98
CA PHE A 462 0.82 1.22 3.52
C PHE A 462 -0.09 0.21 4.26
N ARG A 463 0.12 0.03 5.58
CA ARG A 463 -0.76 -0.83 6.42
C ARG A 463 -2.10 -0.12 6.67
N ARG A 464 -3.17 -0.91 6.88
CA ARG A 464 -4.57 -0.44 7.05
C ARG A 464 -5.22 0.18 5.80
N GLN A 465 -4.66 -0.08 4.62
CA GLN A 465 -5.02 0.61 3.38
C GLN A 465 -5.01 -0.36 2.19
N SER A 466 -5.85 -0.11 1.18
CA SER A 466 -5.92 -0.93 -0.06
C SER A 466 -6.16 -2.42 0.27
N PRO A 467 -5.73 -3.48 -0.48
CA PRO A 467 -6.16 -4.84 -0.14
C PRO A 467 -5.54 -5.39 1.16
N ARG A 468 -4.74 -4.60 1.91
CA ARG A 468 -4.05 -4.98 3.17
C ARG A 468 -4.95 -4.83 4.40
N LEU A 469 -6.16 -5.37 4.28
CA LEU A 469 -7.25 -5.28 5.26
C LEU A 469 -7.66 -6.65 5.81
N SER A 470 -6.76 -7.63 5.81
CA SER A 470 -7.07 -8.95 6.39
C SER A 470 -7.35 -8.78 7.89
N PRO A 471 -8.55 -9.16 8.38
CA PRO A 471 -8.92 -9.01 9.78
C PRO A 471 -8.29 -10.07 10.69
N THR A 472 -7.54 -11.02 10.12
CA THR A 472 -7.02 -12.20 10.81
C THR A 472 -5.53 -12.48 10.57
N ASN A 473 -4.92 -11.88 9.55
CA ASN A 473 -3.57 -12.21 9.15
C ASN A 473 -2.69 -10.95 9.08
N PHE A 474 -1.85 -10.75 10.08
CA PHE A 474 -0.88 -9.65 10.14
C PHE A 474 0.13 -9.75 9.01
N THR A 475 0.70 -10.94 8.76
CA THR A 475 1.72 -11.18 7.72
C THR A 475 1.23 -10.75 6.34
N TYR A 476 -0.02 -11.07 5.99
CA TYR A 476 -0.64 -10.60 4.74
C TYR A 476 -0.73 -9.07 4.67
N ASN A 477 -1.06 -8.41 5.80
CA ASN A 477 -1.12 -6.95 5.84
C ASN A 477 0.28 -6.31 5.82
N HIS A 478 1.29 -7.02 6.31
CA HIS A 478 2.64 -6.54 6.52
C HIS A 478 3.54 -6.73 5.30
N ILE A 479 3.70 -7.94 4.76
CA ILE A 479 4.68 -8.21 3.68
C ILE A 479 4.53 -7.23 2.51
N GLY A 480 5.59 -6.49 2.20
CA GLY A 480 5.65 -5.55 1.07
C GLY A 480 4.89 -4.23 1.27
N HIS A 481 4.42 -3.91 2.48
CA HIS A 481 3.65 -2.68 2.69
C HIS A 481 4.49 -1.40 2.57
N PHE A 482 5.79 -1.44 2.89
CA PHE A 482 6.72 -0.34 2.61
C PHE A 482 7.04 -0.27 1.12
N ALA A 483 7.31 -1.41 0.47
CA ALA A 483 7.50 -1.49 -0.98
C ALA A 483 6.32 -0.86 -1.77
N THR A 484 5.07 -1.14 -1.37
CA THR A 484 3.89 -0.53 -2.02
C THR A 484 3.84 0.99 -1.84
N ALA A 485 4.17 1.50 -0.66
CA ALA A 485 4.20 2.93 -0.41
C ALA A 485 5.34 3.61 -1.19
N GLY A 486 6.54 3.00 -1.15
CA GLY A 486 7.74 3.44 -1.85
C GLY A 486 7.57 3.45 -3.37
N ASP A 487 6.97 2.40 -3.95
CA ASP A 487 6.64 2.33 -5.38
C ASP A 487 5.82 3.53 -5.83
N ALA A 488 4.76 3.84 -5.08
CA ALA A 488 3.82 4.89 -5.44
C ALA A 488 4.52 6.27 -5.46
N VAL A 489 5.24 6.64 -4.41
CA VAL A 489 5.95 7.93 -4.35
C VAL A 489 7.16 7.97 -5.28
N CYS A 490 7.96 6.90 -5.39
CA CYS A 490 9.11 6.85 -6.30
C CYS A 490 8.67 7.07 -7.76
N LYS A 491 7.61 6.39 -8.19
CA LYS A 491 7.00 6.54 -9.51
C LYS A 491 6.45 7.95 -9.72
N ALA A 492 5.77 8.52 -8.74
CA ALA A 492 5.23 9.88 -8.82
C ALA A 492 6.33 10.95 -8.89
N LEU A 493 7.44 10.79 -8.16
CA LEU A 493 8.60 11.67 -8.24
C LEU A 493 9.28 11.58 -9.61
N PHE A 494 9.41 10.37 -10.16
CA PHE A 494 10.02 10.15 -11.48
C PHE A 494 9.17 10.71 -12.62
N LEU A 495 7.92 10.23 -12.76
CA LEU A 495 7.00 10.63 -13.82
C LEU A 495 6.55 12.09 -13.67
N GLY A 496 6.48 12.59 -12.44
CA GLY A 496 6.26 14.01 -12.15
C GLY A 496 7.47 14.90 -12.49
N GLY A 497 8.61 14.33 -12.92
CA GLY A 497 9.80 15.06 -13.35
C GLY A 497 10.63 15.69 -12.22
N VAL A 498 10.42 15.29 -10.97
CA VAL A 498 11.13 15.86 -9.81
C VAL A 498 12.63 15.60 -9.92
N THR A 499 13.04 14.39 -10.30
CA THR A 499 14.48 14.06 -10.46
C THR A 499 15.15 14.84 -11.59
N ARG A 500 14.39 15.31 -12.59
CA ARG A 500 14.89 16.20 -13.64
C ARG A 500 15.05 17.64 -13.13
N ARG A 501 14.12 18.12 -12.28
CA ARG A 501 14.17 19.48 -11.71
C ARG A 501 15.18 19.61 -10.57
N PHE A 502 15.39 18.55 -9.81
CA PHE A 502 16.30 18.49 -8.65
C PHE A 502 17.32 17.34 -8.81
N PRO A 503 18.23 17.42 -9.81
CA PRO A 503 19.13 16.32 -10.15
C PRO A 503 20.17 15.99 -9.07
N ASP A 504 20.42 16.92 -8.16
CA ASP A 504 21.37 16.75 -7.04
C ASP A 504 20.71 16.21 -5.76
N LEU A 505 19.37 16.18 -5.70
CA LEU A 505 18.65 15.64 -4.56
C LEU A 505 18.68 14.11 -4.59
N ARG A 506 18.77 13.50 -3.40
CA ARG A 506 18.75 12.05 -3.19
C ARG A 506 17.53 11.70 -2.36
N PHE A 507 16.89 10.57 -2.66
CA PHE A 507 15.73 10.06 -1.94
C PHE A 507 15.98 8.62 -1.54
N ALA A 508 15.58 8.24 -0.33
CA ALA A 508 15.59 6.85 0.10
C ALA A 508 14.18 6.34 0.41
N PHE A 509 13.93 5.08 0.10
CA PHE A 509 12.69 4.37 0.42
C PHE A 509 13.05 3.17 1.29
N LEU A 510 12.65 3.20 2.57
CA LEU A 510 13.17 2.32 3.61
C LEU A 510 12.26 1.11 3.88
N GLU A 511 12.84 0.03 4.43
CA GLU A 511 12.20 -1.29 4.72
C GLU A 511 11.41 -1.94 3.55
N GLY A 512 11.67 -1.51 2.31
CA GLY A 512 10.95 -2.02 1.13
C GLY A 512 11.68 -3.15 0.41
N GLY A 513 12.99 -3.31 0.66
CA GLY A 513 13.90 -4.05 -0.21
C GLY A 513 14.10 -3.33 -1.56
N VAL A 514 15.00 -3.86 -2.39
CA VAL A 514 15.31 -3.28 -3.72
C VAL A 514 14.62 -4.01 -4.88
N GLY A 515 14.05 -5.19 -4.63
CA GLY A 515 13.42 -6.01 -5.67
C GLY A 515 12.29 -5.29 -6.42
N TRP A 516 11.40 -4.59 -5.71
CA TRP A 516 10.31 -3.82 -6.33
C TRP A 516 10.84 -2.66 -7.18
N ALA A 517 11.97 -2.05 -6.78
CA ALA A 517 12.57 -0.94 -7.50
C ALA A 517 13.22 -1.41 -8.82
N CYS A 518 13.81 -2.61 -8.84
CA CYS A 518 14.33 -3.21 -10.07
C CYS A 518 13.20 -3.45 -11.08
N ILE A 519 12.05 -3.95 -10.60
CA ILE A 519 10.84 -4.15 -11.43
C ILE A 519 10.32 -2.81 -11.93
N LEU A 520 10.10 -1.84 -11.04
CA LEU A 520 9.64 -0.50 -11.41
C LEU A 520 10.55 0.15 -12.45
N TYR A 521 11.87 0.06 -12.28
CA TYR A 521 12.84 0.60 -13.22
C TYR A 521 12.71 -0.06 -14.60
N ALA A 522 12.66 -1.39 -14.65
CA ALA A 522 12.46 -2.12 -15.90
C ALA A 522 11.14 -1.77 -16.58
N ASP A 523 10.07 -1.65 -15.80
CA ASP A 523 8.75 -1.26 -16.31
C ASP A 523 8.76 0.18 -16.83
N LEU A 524 9.37 1.13 -16.14
CA LEU A 524 9.49 2.52 -16.59
C LEU A 524 10.24 2.60 -17.93
N VAL A 525 11.31 1.83 -18.11
CA VAL A 525 12.03 1.78 -19.39
C VAL A 525 11.16 1.16 -20.48
N GLY A 526 10.57 -0.01 -20.22
CA GLY A 526 9.75 -0.70 -21.21
C GLY A 526 8.48 0.06 -21.60
N HIS A 527 7.90 0.85 -20.69
CA HIS A 527 6.74 1.70 -20.99
C HIS A 527 7.14 2.98 -21.72
N TRP A 528 8.32 3.53 -21.46
CA TRP A 528 8.80 4.70 -22.20
C TRP A 528 8.87 4.41 -23.70
N GLU A 529 9.34 3.23 -24.11
CA GLU A 529 9.37 2.76 -25.51
C GLU A 529 8.00 2.74 -26.20
N LYS A 530 6.90 2.76 -25.43
CA LYS A 530 5.52 2.62 -25.91
C LYS A 530 4.66 3.87 -25.68
N ARG A 531 5.03 4.70 -24.70
CA ARG A 531 4.17 5.77 -24.16
C ARG A 531 4.78 7.17 -24.26
N ASN A 532 6.00 7.30 -24.77
CA ASN A 532 6.54 8.61 -25.15
C ASN A 532 5.85 9.17 -26.41
N ARG A 533 5.99 10.49 -26.64
CA ARG A 533 5.37 11.22 -27.78
C ARG A 533 5.50 10.51 -29.12
N LYS A 534 6.70 10.06 -29.48
CA LYS A 534 6.98 9.40 -30.75
C LYS A 534 6.41 7.99 -30.79
N ALA A 535 6.55 7.24 -29.70
CA ALA A 535 6.04 5.86 -29.62
C ALA A 535 4.51 5.79 -29.75
N LEU A 536 3.80 6.81 -29.25
CA LEU A 536 2.34 6.89 -29.35
C LEU A 536 1.82 6.94 -30.79
N GLU A 537 2.65 7.33 -31.77
CA GLU A 537 2.29 7.24 -33.20
C GLU A 537 1.95 5.81 -33.62
N HIS A 538 2.54 4.80 -32.97
CA HIS A 538 2.23 3.39 -33.23
C HIS A 538 0.84 2.97 -32.72
N THR A 539 0.35 3.66 -31.70
CA THR A 539 -0.95 3.40 -31.08
C THR A 539 -2.01 4.44 -31.42
N ASP A 540 -1.68 5.45 -32.24
CA ASP A 540 -2.66 6.42 -32.73
C ASP A 540 -3.69 5.67 -33.60
N PRO A 541 -4.98 5.66 -33.23
CA PRO A 541 -6.00 4.99 -34.03
C PRO A 541 -6.04 5.46 -35.49
N ARG A 542 -5.59 6.68 -35.78
CA ARG A 542 -5.49 7.23 -37.15
C ARG A 542 -4.47 6.54 -38.03
N ALA A 543 -3.48 5.85 -37.45
CA ALA A 543 -2.45 5.14 -38.20
C ALA A 543 -2.93 3.79 -38.76
N LEU A 544 -4.09 3.30 -38.34
CA LEU A 544 -4.64 2.01 -38.76
C LEU A 544 -4.97 2.00 -40.27
N ASP A 545 -4.42 1.03 -41.01
CA ASP A 545 -4.84 0.75 -42.39
C ASP A 545 -6.22 0.09 -42.40
N ARG A 546 -7.25 0.93 -42.49
CA ARG A 546 -8.65 0.51 -42.52
C ARG A 546 -8.99 -0.34 -43.75
N GLY A 547 -8.30 -0.12 -44.87
CA GLY A 547 -8.51 -0.88 -46.11
C GLY A 547 -8.04 -2.32 -45.95
N LEU A 548 -6.80 -2.48 -45.47
CA LEU A 548 -6.23 -3.79 -45.15
C LEU A 548 -7.04 -4.50 -44.04
N LEU A 549 -7.45 -3.79 -42.98
CA LEU A 549 -8.29 -4.37 -41.94
C LEU A 549 -9.60 -4.91 -42.52
N MET A 550 -10.26 -4.16 -43.42
CA MET A 550 -11.49 -4.60 -44.07
C MET A 550 -11.26 -5.83 -44.96
N GLU A 551 -10.15 -5.90 -45.70
CA GLU A 551 -9.77 -7.09 -46.47
C GLU A 551 -9.61 -8.32 -45.57
N LEU A 552 -8.85 -8.18 -44.48
CA LEU A 552 -8.63 -9.24 -43.50
C LEU A 552 -9.92 -9.67 -42.82
N ALA A 553 -10.79 -8.72 -42.46
CA ALA A 553 -12.09 -9.00 -41.86
C ALA A 553 -12.99 -9.80 -42.81
N ARG A 554 -13.01 -9.48 -44.12
CA ARG A 554 -13.77 -10.28 -45.11
C ARG A 554 -13.21 -11.67 -45.32
N LYS A 555 -11.87 -11.81 -45.23
CA LYS A 555 -11.19 -13.10 -45.46
C LYS A 555 -11.29 -14.05 -44.28
N TYR A 556 -11.22 -13.52 -43.05
CA TYR A 556 -11.07 -14.33 -41.83
C TYR A 556 -12.13 -14.06 -40.76
N GLY A 557 -12.83 -12.93 -40.84
CA GLY A 557 -13.82 -12.52 -39.84
C GLY A 557 -15.19 -13.16 -40.06
N ARG A 558 -16.03 -13.08 -39.03
CA ARG A 558 -17.45 -13.42 -39.12
C ARG A 558 -18.24 -12.30 -39.80
N GLU A 559 -19.40 -12.65 -40.37
CA GLU A 559 -20.26 -11.70 -41.09
C GLU A 559 -20.69 -10.50 -40.23
N ASP A 560 -20.92 -10.71 -38.93
CA ASP A 560 -21.29 -9.63 -38.00
C ASP A 560 -20.17 -8.61 -37.79
N ILE A 561 -18.91 -9.06 -37.69
CA ILE A 561 -17.73 -8.19 -37.61
C ILE A 561 -17.57 -7.40 -38.92
N VAL A 562 -17.70 -8.06 -40.07
CA VAL A 562 -17.61 -7.40 -41.39
C VAL A 562 -18.69 -6.34 -41.55
N ALA A 563 -19.93 -6.66 -41.17
CA ALA A 563 -21.05 -5.72 -41.22
C ALA A 563 -20.82 -4.52 -40.31
N ALA A 564 -20.38 -4.75 -39.05
CA ALA A 564 -20.10 -3.68 -38.09
C ALA A 564 -18.97 -2.76 -38.56
N LEU A 565 -17.85 -3.31 -39.05
CA LEU A 565 -16.76 -2.51 -39.61
C LEU A 565 -17.22 -1.73 -40.85
N SER A 566 -18.03 -2.34 -41.72
CA SER A 566 -18.52 -1.68 -42.94
C SER A 566 -19.42 -0.49 -42.62
N GLN A 567 -20.26 -0.60 -41.59
CA GLN A 567 -21.11 0.51 -41.10
C GLN A 567 -20.28 1.67 -40.54
N ARG A 568 -19.05 1.42 -40.10
CA ARG A 568 -18.13 2.40 -39.50
C ARG A 568 -16.99 2.78 -40.43
N ASP A 569 -17.14 2.59 -41.74
CA ASP A 569 -16.09 2.91 -42.73
C ASP A 569 -14.73 2.25 -42.38
N GLY A 570 -14.77 1.00 -41.92
CA GLY A 570 -13.58 0.23 -41.55
C GLY A 570 -12.97 0.59 -40.19
N TRP A 571 -13.57 1.48 -39.40
CA TRP A 571 -13.12 1.77 -38.04
C TRP A 571 -13.57 0.70 -37.04
N PRO A 572 -12.65 0.13 -36.24
CA PRO A 572 -13.02 -0.66 -35.06
C PRO A 572 -13.75 0.20 -34.03
N ASP A 573 -13.12 1.31 -33.64
CA ASP A 573 -13.62 2.32 -32.71
C ASP A 573 -13.26 3.73 -33.21
N PRO A 574 -14.19 4.46 -33.87
CA PRO A 574 -13.92 5.81 -34.37
C PRO A 574 -13.75 6.84 -33.25
N ASP A 575 -14.28 6.58 -32.04
CA ASP A 575 -14.22 7.52 -30.92
C ASP A 575 -12.86 7.45 -30.19
N ALA A 576 -12.09 6.38 -30.38
CA ALA A 576 -10.77 6.21 -29.78
C ALA A 576 -9.82 7.39 -30.10
N VAL A 577 -10.02 8.05 -31.24
CA VAL A 577 -9.26 9.21 -31.71
C VAL A 577 -9.36 10.41 -30.76
N THR A 578 -10.49 10.57 -30.06
CA THR A 578 -10.79 11.72 -29.20
C THR A 578 -10.91 11.36 -27.72
N ARG A 579 -11.01 10.07 -27.38
CA ARG A 579 -11.09 9.55 -26.00
C ARG A 579 -9.73 9.51 -25.30
N THR A 580 -9.06 10.65 -25.20
CA THR A 580 -7.75 10.79 -24.54
C THR A 580 -7.85 11.20 -23.07
N GLY A 581 -9.05 11.24 -22.49
CA GLY A 581 -9.28 11.74 -21.13
C GLY A 581 -9.15 13.26 -21.00
N GLY A 582 -9.09 14.01 -22.11
CA GLY A 582 -8.94 15.47 -22.09
C GLY A 582 -7.51 15.96 -21.80
N LEU A 583 -6.52 15.06 -21.82
CA LEU A 583 -5.11 15.40 -21.63
C LEU A 583 -4.59 16.27 -22.79
N ALA A 584 -3.93 17.38 -22.44
CA ALA A 584 -3.33 18.30 -23.40
C ALA A 584 -2.04 17.74 -24.00
N ASP A 585 -1.21 17.08 -23.19
CA ASP A 585 -0.06 16.30 -23.62
C ASP A 585 -0.31 14.83 -23.30
N LEU A 586 -0.27 13.99 -24.33
CA LEU A 586 -0.47 12.53 -24.18
C LEU A 586 0.82 11.79 -23.80
N ASP A 587 1.97 12.48 -23.71
CA ASP A 587 3.26 11.88 -23.44
C ASP A 587 3.37 11.71 -21.93
N ASP A 588 3.23 10.45 -21.49
CA ASP A 588 3.25 10.08 -20.07
C ASP A 588 4.59 10.44 -19.40
N TYR A 589 5.65 10.71 -20.17
CA TYR A 589 7.01 11.05 -19.70
C TYR A 589 7.39 12.51 -19.99
N SER A 590 6.45 13.35 -20.45
CA SER A 590 6.69 14.75 -20.81
C SER A 590 7.44 15.53 -19.73
N ALA A 591 7.09 15.33 -18.45
CA ALA A 591 7.74 16.00 -17.32
C ALA A 591 9.18 15.51 -17.05
N CYS A 592 9.52 14.27 -17.41
CA CYS A 592 10.88 13.73 -17.31
C CYS A 592 11.82 14.41 -18.33
N ARG A 593 11.28 14.91 -19.46
CA ARG A 593 12.03 15.56 -20.54
C ARG A 593 13.20 14.69 -21.04
N ILE A 594 12.95 13.43 -21.34
CA ILE A 594 14.00 12.47 -21.76
C ILE A 594 14.51 12.87 -23.15
N GLU A 595 15.82 13.17 -23.26
CA GLU A 595 16.46 13.56 -24.52
C GLU A 595 17.18 12.38 -25.20
N ARG A 596 17.61 11.41 -24.39
CA ARG A 596 18.29 10.17 -24.78
C ARG A 596 17.90 9.03 -23.85
N GLU A 597 18.03 7.80 -24.31
CA GLU A 597 17.62 6.61 -23.54
C GLU A 597 18.36 6.49 -22.20
N GLU A 598 19.62 6.90 -22.14
CA GLU A 598 20.42 6.87 -20.91
C GLU A 598 19.88 7.80 -19.82
N ASP A 599 19.08 8.82 -20.17
CA ASP A 599 18.46 9.68 -19.18
C ASP A 599 17.50 8.89 -18.28
N LEU A 600 16.87 7.81 -18.77
CA LEU A 600 16.04 6.93 -17.93
C LEU A 600 16.84 6.32 -16.78
N ARG A 601 18.07 5.87 -17.08
CA ARG A 601 19.01 5.37 -16.06
C ARG A 601 19.43 6.50 -15.14
N ASP A 602 19.88 7.63 -15.69
CA ASP A 602 20.48 8.69 -14.89
C ASP A 602 19.45 9.34 -13.95
N LEU A 603 18.22 9.57 -14.43
CA LEU A 603 17.11 10.13 -13.65
C LEU A 603 16.51 9.18 -12.61
N PHE A 604 16.83 7.88 -12.66
CA PHE A 604 16.32 6.88 -11.71
C PHE A 604 17.41 6.35 -10.78
N ALA A 605 18.51 5.82 -11.34
CA ALA A 605 19.56 5.13 -10.60
C ALA A 605 20.52 6.06 -9.87
N THR A 606 20.56 7.37 -10.18
CA THR A 606 21.36 8.33 -9.41
C THR A 606 20.65 8.86 -8.16
N PRO A 607 19.38 9.32 -8.24
CA PRO A 607 18.72 9.93 -7.10
C PRO A 607 18.10 8.93 -6.11
N PHE A 608 17.75 7.71 -6.52
CA PHE A 608 16.96 6.80 -5.68
C PHE A 608 17.79 5.72 -4.98
N TYR A 609 17.49 5.54 -3.70
CA TYR A 609 18.12 4.58 -2.78
C TYR A 609 17.05 3.74 -2.09
N PHE A 610 17.36 2.48 -1.80
CA PHE A 610 16.37 1.49 -1.36
C PHE A 610 16.89 0.77 -0.12
N GLY A 611 16.23 0.97 1.02
CA GLY A 611 16.54 0.30 2.29
C GLY A 611 16.17 -1.19 2.20
N CYS A 612 17.13 -2.03 2.53
CA CYS A 612 17.00 -3.48 2.44
C CYS A 612 17.48 -4.12 3.73
N GLU A 613 16.66 -5.06 4.22
CA GLU A 613 17.00 -5.91 5.35
C GLU A 613 18.18 -6.82 5.01
N ALA A 614 18.86 -7.28 6.07
CA ALA A 614 20.10 -8.01 5.98
C ALA A 614 19.96 -9.34 5.23
N ASP A 615 18.88 -10.07 5.48
CA ASP A 615 18.64 -11.43 4.99
C ASP A 615 17.95 -11.48 3.62
N ASP A 616 17.74 -10.34 2.94
CA ASP A 616 17.05 -10.30 1.64
C ASP A 616 17.96 -10.75 0.48
N PRO A 617 17.76 -11.95 -0.11
CA PRO A 617 18.55 -12.42 -1.24
C PRO A 617 18.32 -11.57 -2.51
N MET A 618 17.22 -10.82 -2.58
CA MET A 618 16.85 -9.98 -3.71
C MET A 618 17.75 -8.75 -3.84
N ASN A 619 18.54 -8.44 -2.81
CA ASN A 619 19.62 -7.44 -2.87
C ASN A 619 20.58 -7.66 -4.04
N THR A 620 20.75 -8.92 -4.46
CA THR A 620 21.51 -9.31 -5.65
C THR A 620 21.07 -8.59 -6.92
N TRP A 621 19.76 -8.35 -7.09
CA TRP A 621 19.21 -7.76 -8.31
C TRP A 621 19.65 -6.30 -8.50
N ALA A 622 19.93 -5.57 -7.40
CA ALA A 622 20.44 -4.21 -7.49
C ALA A 622 21.79 -4.13 -8.22
N PHE A 623 22.63 -5.15 -8.08
CA PHE A 623 24.00 -5.16 -8.58
C PHE A 623 24.17 -5.91 -9.89
N ASP A 624 23.18 -6.70 -10.31
CA ASP A 624 23.24 -7.51 -11.52
C ASP A 624 22.99 -6.70 -12.81
N ARG A 625 24.08 -6.28 -13.45
CA ARG A 625 24.06 -5.52 -14.72
C ARG A 625 23.51 -6.30 -15.91
N ARG A 626 23.27 -7.61 -15.78
CA ARG A 626 22.74 -8.44 -16.89
C ARG A 626 21.22 -8.32 -17.00
N VAL A 627 20.54 -7.99 -15.90
CA VAL A 627 19.07 -7.96 -15.82
C VAL A 627 18.51 -6.55 -15.83
N ASN A 628 19.21 -5.58 -15.23
CA ASN A 628 18.75 -4.20 -15.19
C ASN A 628 18.99 -3.51 -16.54
N PRO A 629 17.99 -2.81 -17.12
CA PRO A 629 18.15 -2.05 -18.36
C PRO A 629 19.36 -1.12 -18.32
N PHE A 630 20.00 -0.93 -19.48
CA PHE A 630 21.21 -0.11 -19.63
C PHE A 630 22.39 -0.54 -18.73
N GLY A 631 22.37 -1.77 -18.22
CA GLY A 631 23.37 -2.30 -17.30
C GLY A 631 23.43 -1.54 -15.97
N ALA A 632 22.32 -0.94 -15.56
CA ALA A 632 22.24 -0.12 -14.36
C ALA A 632 22.55 -0.94 -13.09
N ARG A 633 23.20 -0.28 -12.13
CA ARG A 633 23.23 -0.73 -10.73
C ARG A 633 22.32 0.20 -9.94
N LEU A 634 21.44 -0.36 -9.11
CA LEU A 634 20.58 0.40 -8.21
C LEU A 634 21.22 0.50 -6.83
N ASN A 635 20.85 1.54 -6.08
CA ASN A 635 21.48 1.83 -4.79
C ASN A 635 20.76 1.12 -3.64
N ALA A 636 21.08 -0.15 -3.40
CA ALA A 636 20.67 -0.85 -2.18
C ALA A 636 21.41 -0.29 -0.96
N LEU A 637 20.67 -0.05 0.13
CA LEU A 637 21.16 0.40 1.43
C LEU A 637 20.95 -0.71 2.45
N PHE A 638 22.00 -1.10 3.16
CA PHE A 638 21.90 -2.01 4.29
C PHE A 638 21.16 -1.34 5.46
N GLY A 639 20.03 -1.94 5.85
CA GLY A 639 19.24 -1.58 7.02
C GLY A 639 19.12 -2.78 7.95
N SER A 640 19.37 -2.58 9.24
CA SER A 640 19.36 -3.69 10.21
C SER A 640 17.98 -4.02 10.76
N ASP A 641 17.05 -3.07 10.71
CA ASP A 641 15.75 -3.10 11.36
C ASP A 641 15.76 -3.50 12.85
N ILE A 642 16.87 -3.20 13.55
CA ILE A 642 17.10 -3.65 14.92
C ILE A 642 15.99 -3.20 15.89
N GLY A 643 15.34 -4.16 16.53
CA GLY A 643 14.27 -3.92 17.52
C GLY A 643 12.89 -4.36 17.05
N HIS A 644 12.74 -4.76 15.80
CA HIS A 644 11.53 -5.38 15.27
C HIS A 644 11.60 -6.91 15.27
N PHE A 645 10.46 -7.57 15.00
CA PHE A 645 10.21 -8.98 15.30
C PHE A 645 10.91 -9.96 14.33
N ASP A 646 11.25 -9.46 13.15
CA ASP A 646 12.08 -10.02 12.08
C ASP A 646 13.56 -10.10 12.45
N VAL A 647 14.02 -9.35 13.46
CA VAL A 647 15.40 -9.42 13.98
C VAL A 647 15.41 -10.09 15.37
N PRO A 648 15.42 -11.44 15.43
CA PRO A 648 15.38 -12.17 16.70
C PRO A 648 16.70 -12.10 17.50
N ASP A 649 17.83 -11.91 16.82
CA ASP A 649 19.17 -11.75 17.41
C ASP A 649 19.97 -10.70 16.62
N MET A 650 20.32 -9.59 17.26
CA MET A 650 21.07 -8.49 16.64
C MET A 650 22.48 -8.91 16.20
N LEU A 651 23.03 -10.00 16.76
CA LEU A 651 24.35 -10.52 16.38
C LEU A 651 24.33 -11.27 15.05
N GLU A 652 23.17 -11.62 14.51
CA GLU A 652 23.07 -12.35 13.23
C GLU A 652 22.89 -11.39 12.03
N VAL A 653 22.53 -10.12 12.24
CA VAL A 653 22.26 -9.16 11.15
C VAL A 653 23.45 -9.02 10.17
N LEU A 654 24.65 -8.69 10.65
CA LEU A 654 25.81 -8.56 9.76
C LEU A 654 26.23 -9.92 9.14
N PRO A 655 26.25 -11.03 9.90
CA PRO A 655 26.40 -12.37 9.34
C PRO A 655 25.45 -12.69 8.19
N GLU A 656 24.14 -12.52 8.37
CA GLU A 656 23.10 -12.79 7.38
C GLU A 656 23.31 -11.94 6.12
N ALA A 657 23.62 -10.66 6.25
CA ALA A 657 23.97 -9.81 5.11
C ALA A 657 25.22 -10.30 4.35
N TYR A 658 26.21 -10.84 5.08
CA TYR A 658 27.45 -11.32 4.47
C TYR A 658 27.28 -12.66 3.73
N GLU A 659 26.21 -13.40 3.98
CA GLU A 659 25.88 -14.63 3.24
C GLU A 659 25.76 -14.37 1.73
N LEU A 660 25.30 -13.19 1.32
CA LEU A 660 25.30 -12.78 -0.09
C LEU A 660 26.69 -12.85 -0.76
N VAL A 661 27.76 -12.61 0.02
CA VAL A 661 29.13 -12.74 -0.46
C VAL A 661 29.61 -14.18 -0.36
N GLU A 662 29.32 -14.87 0.75
CA GLU A 662 29.76 -16.25 0.97
C GLU A 662 29.13 -17.23 -0.05
N ASP A 663 27.87 -17.01 -0.42
CA ASP A 663 27.12 -17.77 -1.41
C ASP A 663 27.40 -17.32 -2.86
N GLY A 664 28.20 -16.26 -3.03
CA GLY A 664 28.60 -15.76 -4.34
C GLY A 664 27.49 -15.06 -5.12
N HIS A 665 26.48 -14.54 -4.42
CA HIS A 665 25.41 -13.74 -5.01
C HIS A 665 25.89 -12.34 -5.41
N ILE A 666 26.72 -11.72 -4.56
CA ILE A 666 27.33 -10.41 -4.84
C ILE A 666 28.84 -10.45 -4.59
N THR A 667 29.57 -9.50 -5.17
CA THR A 667 31.02 -9.38 -4.95
C THR A 667 31.33 -8.65 -3.64
N ALA A 668 32.57 -8.71 -3.17
CA ALA A 668 33.01 -7.91 -2.01
C ALA A 668 32.91 -6.39 -2.27
N GLU A 669 33.02 -5.96 -3.53
CA GLU A 669 32.83 -4.55 -3.91
C GLU A 669 31.34 -4.14 -3.85
N ASP A 670 30.45 -5.01 -4.31
CA ASP A 670 29.00 -4.81 -4.17
C ASP A 670 28.60 -4.75 -2.70
N PHE A 671 29.16 -5.62 -1.86
CA PHE A 671 28.95 -5.59 -0.42
C PHE A 671 29.46 -4.28 0.22
N ARG A 672 30.59 -3.72 -0.25
CA ARG A 672 31.03 -2.37 0.16
C ARG A 672 30.03 -1.30 -0.22
N ASP A 673 29.48 -1.34 -1.43
CA ASP A 673 28.46 -0.38 -1.84
C ASP A 673 27.19 -0.53 -0.98
N PHE A 674 26.74 -1.77 -0.76
CA PHE A 674 25.56 -2.11 0.05
C PHE A 674 25.65 -1.64 1.50
N THR A 675 26.75 -1.97 2.19
CA THR A 675 26.89 -1.73 3.64
C THR A 675 27.55 -0.39 3.97
N PHE A 676 27.97 0.40 2.98
CA PHE A 676 28.74 1.62 3.25
C PHE A 676 28.61 2.69 2.17
N ALA A 677 29.13 2.45 0.96
CA ALA A 677 29.35 3.55 0.03
C ALA A 677 28.05 4.16 -0.49
N ASN A 678 26.97 3.38 -0.63
CA ASN A 678 25.66 3.90 -0.99
C ASN A 678 25.08 4.79 0.12
N ALA A 679 25.20 4.41 1.39
CA ALA A 679 24.81 5.26 2.52
C ALA A 679 25.60 6.58 2.50
N VAL A 680 26.91 6.51 2.24
CA VAL A 680 27.74 7.72 2.13
C VAL A 680 27.28 8.62 0.98
N ARG A 681 27.00 8.07 -0.21
CA ARG A 681 26.53 8.84 -1.36
C ARG A 681 25.13 9.42 -1.14
N MET A 682 24.25 8.67 -0.49
CA MET A 682 22.87 9.07 -0.20
C MET A 682 22.84 10.36 0.62
N TRP A 683 23.52 10.37 1.77
CA TRP A 683 23.51 11.53 2.67
C TRP A 683 24.60 12.56 2.36
N GLY A 684 25.73 12.12 1.80
CA GLY A 684 26.91 12.96 1.57
C GLY A 684 26.90 13.75 0.26
N ALA A 685 26.11 13.35 -0.75
CA ALA A 685 26.09 14.03 -2.05
C ALA A 685 25.57 15.48 -1.93
N GLY A 686 24.43 15.66 -1.24
CA GLY A 686 23.86 16.99 -0.97
C GLY A 686 24.43 17.69 0.27
N ASN A 687 25.14 16.94 1.12
CA ASN A 687 25.74 17.45 2.35
C ASN A 687 27.12 16.80 2.60
N PRO A 688 28.20 17.32 1.97
CA PRO A 688 29.54 16.75 2.13
C PRO A 688 30.04 16.70 3.58
N GLY A 689 29.45 17.50 4.48
CA GLY A 689 29.77 17.52 5.91
C GLY A 689 28.93 16.58 6.76
N PHE A 690 28.08 15.72 6.17
CA PHE A 690 27.18 14.83 6.92
C PHE A 690 27.94 13.99 7.96
N PHE A 691 29.06 13.38 7.56
CA PHE A 691 29.86 12.49 8.41
C PHE A 691 30.96 13.21 9.21
N ASN A 692 31.02 14.53 9.23
CA ASN A 692 32.04 15.26 9.99
C ASN A 692 31.90 15.00 11.50
N GLY A 693 33.03 14.74 12.16
CA GLY A 693 33.11 14.40 13.58
C GLY A 693 32.73 12.96 13.92
N THR A 694 32.46 12.12 12.91
CA THR A 694 32.07 10.72 13.11
C THR A 694 33.24 9.77 12.96
N VAL A 695 33.11 8.55 13.47
CA VAL A 695 34.14 7.50 13.34
C VAL A 695 34.37 7.07 11.87
N VAL A 696 33.42 7.35 10.98
CA VAL A 696 33.49 7.01 9.55
C VAL A 696 33.94 8.16 8.65
N GLU A 697 34.18 9.36 9.19
CA GLU A 697 34.47 10.60 8.45
C GLU A 697 35.53 10.41 7.35
N LYS A 698 36.68 9.81 7.71
CA LYS A 698 37.81 9.62 6.79
C LYS A 698 37.42 8.74 5.60
N ALA A 699 36.72 7.63 5.85
CA ALA A 699 36.32 6.69 4.82
C ALA A 699 35.19 7.28 3.96
N ALA A 700 34.25 8.00 4.58
CA ALA A 700 33.17 8.69 3.87
C ALA A 700 33.71 9.78 2.92
N THR A 701 34.69 10.58 3.39
CA THR A 701 35.37 11.59 2.57
C THR A 701 36.03 10.97 1.34
N ALA A 702 36.63 9.78 1.48
CA ALA A 702 37.24 9.06 0.36
C ALA A 702 36.19 8.65 -0.69
N VAL A 703 35.03 8.12 -0.27
CA VAL A 703 33.93 7.76 -1.19
C VAL A 703 33.39 8.99 -1.93
N LEU A 704 33.22 10.12 -1.24
CA LEU A 704 32.75 11.36 -1.88
C LEU A 704 33.80 11.94 -2.85
N ALA A 705 35.09 11.75 -2.58
CA ALA A 705 36.17 12.11 -3.50
C ALA A 705 36.20 11.22 -4.77
N GLU A 706 35.88 9.92 -4.66
CA GLU A 706 35.73 9.02 -5.81
C GLU A 706 34.63 9.50 -6.78
N THR A 707 33.56 10.07 -6.23
CA THR A 707 32.36 10.46 -6.98
C THR A 707 32.50 11.83 -7.65
N SER A 708 33.47 12.65 -7.23
CA SER A 708 33.72 14.01 -7.75
C SER A 708 34.75 14.07 -8.89
N ILE A 709 35.37 12.94 -9.24
CA ILE A 709 36.18 12.83 -10.46
C ILE A 709 35.20 12.65 -11.65
N PRO A 710 35.13 13.59 -12.62
CA PRO A 710 34.30 13.38 -13.79
C PRO A 710 34.72 12.08 -14.47
N ALA A 711 33.75 11.23 -14.81
CA ALA A 711 34.00 10.12 -15.71
C ALA A 711 34.59 10.69 -17.01
N GLY A 712 35.92 10.61 -17.13
CA GLY A 712 36.61 10.95 -18.38
C GLY A 712 35.99 10.14 -19.52
N PRO A 713 36.03 10.66 -20.77
CA PRO A 713 35.39 10.00 -21.89
C PRO A 713 35.84 8.54 -21.91
N ALA A 714 34.88 7.62 -21.82
CA ALA A 714 35.12 6.20 -21.87
C ALA A 714 36.02 5.93 -23.08
N ALA A 715 37.28 5.58 -22.82
CA ALA A 715 38.23 5.29 -23.87
C ALA A 715 37.65 4.13 -24.68
N ALA A 716 37.25 4.43 -25.92
CA ALA A 716 36.92 3.44 -26.92
C ALA A 716 38.09 2.45 -27.01
N ARG A 717 37.93 1.27 -26.41
CA ARG A 717 38.79 0.14 -26.69
C ARG A 717 38.17 -0.57 -27.88
N GLY A 718 38.69 -0.24 -29.06
CA GLY A 718 38.57 -1.08 -30.26
C GLY A 718 39.41 -2.35 -30.16
#